data_AF-A0A520LB08-F1
#
_entry.id   AF-A0A520LB08-F1
#
_cell.length_a   1.000
_cell.length_b   1.000
_cell.length_c   1.000
_cell.angle_alpha   90.00
_cell.angle_beta   90.00
_cell.angle_gamma   90.00
#
_symmetry.space_group_name_H-M   'P 1'
#
loop_
_entity.id
_entity.type
_entity.pdbx_description
1 polymer ?
#
loop_
_entity_poly.entity_id
_entity_poly.type
_entity_poly.pdbx_seq_one_letter_code
_entity_poly.pdbx_strand_id
1 'polypeptide(L)'
;MGIRVALNHRTSYRYDRRITLSPHIIRLRPAVHARTKIHSYSLKITPDPHFLNWQQDAFGNFLARIAFPEKTNEFSFEVDVVAEMEVFNPFDFFVDDYAESFPFDYDEMQREELVPYLKIRDEGPLLMEFLKSVDRSEKKIVDFLVMVNQLVEKHINYSVRMEPGVQTCEETLERCVGSCRDSAYLLVQIFRHLGLAARFVSGYLVQLTADVEALDGPSGTAQDFTDLHAWTEVFIPGAGWVGLDPTSGLLAGEGHIPLACTPEPASAAPVVGVMEKCEVEDFEFSNTVRRIHENPRVTKPYTDEQWKAIDVLGGKVDRELMANDVRLTMGGEPTFISLDDMEGAEWNTTADSPEKRQLSLSLLRRLQKTYGPKGLRYYGEGKWYPGEPLPRWSFDLIWRKDGKPIWHDQQWLGEPSGKGKATEKQAKSFTLKLAEVLGVDRECVRTAYEDRYYYLWYEGQLPVGIDSAKADLDDPLERQYLANLLSKGMEKPVGYVLPLKWNYANDRWTTVRWEFRRDKLYLTPGGSAMGLRLPLSSLRSECDEEQDEVVLPRSPLEPAEALPEFPPHDLKRLDFPAERLRLPPSAVVTAVSVEVREGHLYIFFPPLDDITHYFDLVNVVEAVASELKIPVIIEGYEAPYDIRVDRIKVTPDPGVIEVNVHPTQTWAELKSLITGLYADARQTRLGTEKFMVDGRHTGTGGGNHVTMGGVTPADSPFLRRPGLLRSFITFWQHHPGL
;
A
#
# COMPACT_ATOMS: atom_id res chain seq x y z
N MET A 1 -5.60 19.50 8.43
CA MET A 1 -4.54 20.19 9.21
C MET A 1 -3.59 20.85 8.22
N GLY A 2 -3.69 22.17 8.04
CA GLY A 2 -2.91 22.88 7.02
C GLY A 2 -1.46 23.21 7.42
N ILE A 3 -0.62 23.41 6.41
CA ILE A 3 0.72 24.03 6.51
C ILE A 3 0.54 25.54 6.27
N ARG A 4 1.05 26.39 7.15
CA ARG A 4 1.07 27.84 6.86
C ARG A 4 2.37 28.20 6.16
N VAL A 5 2.22 28.90 5.05
CA VAL A 5 3.33 29.35 4.23
C VAL A 5 3.32 30.87 4.11
N ALA A 6 4.51 31.45 3.99
CA ALA A 6 4.68 32.85 3.61
C ALA A 6 5.31 32.90 2.21
N LEU A 7 4.61 33.53 1.28
CA LEU A 7 5.06 33.84 -0.07
C LEU A 7 5.56 35.28 -0.12
N ASN A 8 6.70 35.50 -0.76
CA ASN A 8 7.25 36.82 -1.05
C ASN A 8 7.56 36.90 -2.56
N HIS A 9 6.81 37.74 -3.26
CA HIS A 9 7.04 38.11 -4.66
C HIS A 9 7.63 39.51 -4.69
N ARG A 10 8.83 39.67 -5.24
CA ARG A 10 9.48 40.95 -5.43
C ARG A 10 9.94 41.13 -6.87
N THR A 11 9.68 42.30 -7.42
CA THR A 11 10.22 42.71 -8.72
C THR A 11 10.78 44.11 -8.58
N SER A 12 12.00 44.32 -9.06
CA SER A 12 12.72 45.60 -8.97
C SER A 12 13.37 45.91 -10.30
N TYR A 13 13.18 47.14 -10.76
CA TYR A 13 13.80 47.71 -11.94
C TYR A 13 14.60 48.93 -11.53
N ARG A 14 15.86 49.01 -11.97
CA ARG A 14 16.67 50.22 -11.90
C ARG A 14 16.99 50.71 -13.30
N TYR A 15 16.78 52.00 -13.53
CA TYR A 15 16.92 52.62 -14.83
C TYR A 15 18.21 53.44 -14.91
N ASP A 16 18.74 53.58 -16.13
CA ASP A 16 19.92 54.38 -16.46
C ASP A 16 19.78 55.88 -16.15
N ARG A 17 18.53 56.36 -16.07
CA ARG A 17 18.19 57.75 -15.78
C ARG A 17 16.84 57.88 -15.10
N ARG A 18 16.51 59.09 -14.64
CA ARG A 18 15.17 59.39 -14.13
C ARG A 18 14.15 59.43 -15.28
N ILE A 19 13.17 58.55 -15.23
CA ILE A 19 12.13 58.37 -16.24
C ILE A 19 10.75 58.73 -15.71
N THR A 20 9.83 59.07 -16.60
CA THR A 20 8.40 59.14 -16.28
C THR A 20 7.77 57.75 -16.35
N LEU A 21 7.10 57.33 -15.26
CA LEU A 21 6.25 56.15 -15.24
C LEU A 21 4.79 56.58 -15.45
N SER A 22 4.12 56.02 -16.47
CA SER A 22 2.67 56.19 -16.66
C SER A 22 1.90 55.40 -15.60
N PRO A 23 0.57 55.52 -15.49
CA PRO A 23 -0.20 54.70 -14.56
C PRO A 23 0.06 53.20 -14.75
N HIS A 24 0.37 52.51 -13.64
CA HIS A 24 0.58 51.07 -13.59
C HIS A 24 -0.63 50.39 -12.93
N ILE A 25 -0.86 49.13 -13.31
CA ILE A 25 -1.87 48.25 -12.73
C ILE A 25 -1.15 47.00 -12.24
N ILE A 26 -1.31 46.67 -10.95
CA ILE A 26 -0.83 45.42 -10.36
C ILE A 26 -2.04 44.56 -9.95
N ARG A 27 -2.04 43.29 -10.38
CA ARG A 27 -3.08 42.28 -10.12
C ARG A 27 -2.56 41.11 -9.28
N LEU A 28 -1.76 41.41 -8.27
CA LEU A 28 -1.08 40.40 -7.44
C LEU A 28 -1.74 40.16 -6.08
N ARG A 29 -3.02 40.55 -5.93
CA ARG A 29 -3.81 40.30 -4.73
C ARG A 29 -4.68 39.05 -4.93
N PRO A 30 -4.62 38.04 -4.04
CA PRO A 30 -5.49 36.88 -4.11
C PRO A 30 -6.97 37.23 -4.26
N ALA A 31 -7.64 36.50 -5.16
CA ALA A 31 -9.06 36.64 -5.41
C ALA A 31 -9.87 36.18 -4.18
N VAL A 32 -11.04 36.80 -3.98
CA VAL A 32 -11.91 36.51 -2.82
C VAL A 32 -12.41 35.06 -2.80
N HIS A 33 -12.55 34.46 -3.99
CA HIS A 33 -13.04 33.09 -4.16
C HIS A 33 -11.91 32.04 -4.12
N ALA A 34 -10.68 32.41 -3.77
CA ALA A 34 -9.61 31.44 -3.55
C ALA A 34 -10.03 30.44 -2.47
N ARG A 35 -9.94 29.14 -2.78
CA ARG A 35 -10.23 28.07 -1.80
C ARG A 35 -9.19 28.06 -0.67
N THR A 36 -7.95 28.40 -1.01
CA THR A 36 -6.84 28.55 -0.06
C THR A 36 -7.06 29.77 0.83
N LYS A 37 -7.09 29.56 2.15
CA LYS A 37 -7.34 30.63 3.11
C LYS A 37 -6.13 31.57 3.21
N ILE A 38 -6.37 32.85 2.91
CA ILE A 38 -5.37 33.91 2.99
C ILE A 38 -5.48 34.62 4.35
N HIS A 39 -4.43 34.54 5.16
CA HIS A 39 -4.36 35.16 6.49
C HIS A 39 -3.91 36.62 6.45
N SER A 40 -2.97 36.95 5.55
CA SER A 40 -2.49 38.32 5.38
C SER A 40 -2.00 38.57 3.97
N TYR A 41 -2.09 39.83 3.56
CA TYR A 41 -1.60 40.35 2.29
C TYR A 41 -0.98 41.73 2.53
N SER A 42 0.18 42.01 1.94
CA SER A 42 0.72 43.36 1.83
C SER A 42 1.31 43.62 0.45
N LEU A 43 1.19 44.86 -0.01
CA LEU A 43 1.80 45.38 -1.23
C LEU A 43 2.63 46.62 -0.86
N LYS A 44 3.94 46.57 -1.07
CA LYS A 44 4.84 47.71 -0.97
C LYS A 44 5.25 48.14 -2.36
N ILE A 45 5.31 49.45 -2.61
CA ILE A 45 5.65 50.02 -3.91
C ILE A 45 6.69 51.12 -3.70
N THR A 46 7.68 51.16 -4.57
CA THR A 46 8.71 52.20 -4.67
C THR A 46 8.69 52.70 -6.11
N PRO A 47 8.77 54.03 -6.37
CA PRO A 47 9.18 55.13 -5.48
C PRO A 47 8.05 55.74 -4.65
N ASP A 48 8.44 56.46 -3.59
CA ASP A 48 7.60 57.41 -2.87
C ASP A 48 7.94 58.87 -3.23
N PRO A 49 6.96 59.79 -3.34
CA PRO A 49 5.52 59.53 -3.18
C PRO A 49 4.90 58.91 -4.44
N HIS A 50 3.92 58.03 -4.26
CA HIS A 50 3.03 57.54 -5.33
C HIS A 50 1.57 57.60 -4.88
N PHE A 51 0.65 57.65 -5.83
CA PHE A 51 -0.78 57.53 -5.56
C PHE A 51 -1.24 56.10 -5.84
N LEU A 52 -1.78 55.41 -4.84
CA LEU A 52 -2.34 54.07 -4.96
C LEU A 52 -3.87 54.11 -4.80
N ASN A 53 -4.59 53.54 -5.76
CA ASN A 53 -6.03 53.37 -5.72
C ASN A 53 -6.41 51.91 -5.98
N TRP A 54 -7.11 51.30 -5.02
CA TRP A 54 -7.64 49.95 -5.17
C TRP A 54 -9.00 49.97 -5.87
N GLN A 55 -9.14 49.14 -6.90
CA GLN A 55 -10.38 49.01 -7.67
C GLN A 55 -10.68 47.53 -7.94
N GLN A 56 -11.86 47.28 -8.52
CA GLN A 56 -12.18 46.00 -9.15
C GLN A 56 -12.45 46.22 -10.64
N ASP A 57 -12.03 45.26 -11.47
CA ASP A 57 -12.44 45.23 -12.87
C ASP A 57 -13.87 44.69 -13.04
N ALA A 58 -14.36 44.65 -14.29
CA ALA A 58 -15.69 44.14 -14.62
C ALA A 58 -15.90 42.65 -14.27
N PHE A 59 -14.82 41.91 -13.97
CA PHE A 59 -14.83 40.50 -13.60
C PHE A 59 -14.61 40.29 -12.10
N GLY A 60 -14.50 41.37 -11.32
CA GLY A 60 -14.33 41.33 -9.86
C GLY A 60 -12.88 41.16 -9.39
N ASN A 61 -11.89 41.23 -10.28
CA ASN A 61 -10.48 41.08 -9.90
C ASN A 61 -9.95 42.36 -9.25
N PHE A 62 -9.10 42.22 -8.23
CA PHE A 62 -8.49 43.36 -7.56
C PHE A 62 -7.41 44.02 -8.42
N LEU A 63 -7.52 45.33 -8.59
CA LEU A 63 -6.56 46.17 -9.31
C LEU A 63 -5.93 47.20 -8.35
N ALA A 64 -4.62 47.15 -8.18
CA ALA A 64 -3.85 48.26 -7.62
C ALA A 64 -3.47 49.21 -8.76
N ARG A 65 -4.19 50.33 -8.90
CA ARG A 65 -3.85 51.39 -9.85
C ARG A 65 -2.90 52.38 -9.21
N ILE A 66 -1.73 52.53 -9.79
CA ILE A 66 -0.63 53.31 -9.25
C ILE A 66 -0.31 54.45 -10.22
N ALA A 67 -0.23 55.67 -9.72
CA ALA A 67 0.23 56.83 -10.48
C ALA A 67 1.44 57.47 -9.81
N PHE A 68 2.46 57.75 -10.61
CA PHE A 68 3.72 58.32 -10.15
C PHE A 68 3.78 59.81 -10.54
N PRO A 69 3.78 60.73 -9.57
CA PRO A 69 3.82 62.16 -9.85
C PRO A 69 5.21 62.65 -10.29
N GLU A 70 6.26 61.96 -9.88
CA GLU A 70 7.66 62.38 -10.08
C GLU A 70 8.42 61.39 -10.97
N LYS A 71 9.48 61.87 -11.63
CA LYS A 71 10.40 61.00 -12.36
C LYS A 71 11.26 60.21 -11.39
N THR A 72 11.46 58.92 -11.68
CA THR A 72 12.21 57.99 -10.82
C THR A 72 13.29 57.25 -11.59
N ASN A 73 14.33 56.82 -10.90
CA ASN A 73 15.37 55.91 -11.40
C ASN A 73 15.14 54.46 -10.94
N GLU A 74 14.11 54.19 -10.14
CA GLU A 74 13.75 52.84 -9.72
C GLU A 74 12.23 52.64 -9.71
N PHE A 75 11.80 51.41 -9.97
CA PHE A 75 10.44 50.95 -9.74
C PHE A 75 10.52 49.57 -9.11
N SER A 76 9.94 49.40 -7.93
CA SER A 76 9.84 48.08 -7.31
C SER A 76 8.48 47.87 -6.68
N PHE A 77 8.05 46.62 -6.67
CA PHE A 77 6.90 46.19 -5.90
C PHE A 77 7.21 44.87 -5.20
N GLU A 78 6.73 44.76 -3.97
CA GLU A 78 6.89 43.60 -3.11
C GLU A 78 5.52 43.18 -2.57
N VAL A 79 5.17 41.93 -2.77
CA VAL A 79 3.94 41.31 -2.31
C VAL A 79 4.27 40.22 -1.31
N ASP A 80 3.75 40.35 -0.09
CA ASP A 80 3.81 39.31 0.93
C ASP A 80 2.43 38.69 1.10
N VAL A 81 2.32 37.36 1.03
CA VAL A 81 1.09 36.61 1.27
C VAL A 81 1.33 35.53 2.31
N VAL A 82 0.49 35.47 3.34
CA VAL A 82 0.45 34.32 4.25
C VAL A 82 -0.78 33.50 3.94
N ALA A 83 -0.58 32.24 3.55
CA ALA A 83 -1.64 31.34 3.12
C ALA A 83 -1.58 30.02 3.90
N GLU A 84 -2.73 29.40 4.08
CA GLU A 84 -2.89 28.09 4.71
C GLU A 84 -3.12 27.02 3.65
N MET A 85 -2.10 26.20 3.43
CA MET A 85 -2.10 25.05 2.52
C MET A 85 -2.79 23.88 3.21
N GLU A 86 -4.11 23.81 3.06
CA GLU A 86 -4.91 22.67 3.49
C GLU A 86 -5.45 21.95 2.26
N VAL A 87 -5.09 20.68 2.13
CA VAL A 87 -5.56 19.81 1.04
C VAL A 87 -7.08 19.71 1.12
N PHE A 88 -7.74 19.97 -0.01
CA PHE A 88 -9.17 19.74 -0.18
C PHE A 88 -9.39 18.77 -1.33
N ASN A 89 -10.51 18.05 -1.33
CA ASN A 89 -10.88 17.20 -2.45
C ASN A 89 -11.32 18.09 -3.63
N PRO A 90 -10.60 18.12 -4.77
CA PRO A 90 -10.96 18.97 -5.89
C PRO A 90 -12.27 18.54 -6.57
N PHE A 91 -12.78 17.34 -6.27
CA PHE A 91 -14.04 16.78 -6.76
C PHE A 91 -15.23 16.98 -5.79
N ASP A 92 -15.02 17.65 -4.65
CA ASP A 92 -16.07 17.87 -3.64
C ASP A 92 -17.02 19.01 -4.05
N PHE A 93 -17.92 18.71 -4.98
CA PHE A 93 -18.98 19.60 -5.45
C PHE A 93 -20.17 18.80 -5.98
N PHE A 94 -21.32 19.44 -6.05
CA PHE A 94 -22.51 18.87 -6.69
C PHE A 94 -22.66 19.44 -8.10
N VAL A 95 -23.19 18.65 -9.02
CA VAL A 95 -23.54 19.07 -10.38
C VAL A 95 -25.05 19.01 -10.51
N ASP A 96 -25.65 19.98 -11.20
CA ASP A 96 -27.08 19.94 -11.49
C ASP A 96 -27.42 18.75 -12.39
N ASP A 97 -28.55 18.09 -12.17
CA ASP A 97 -28.94 16.83 -12.85
C ASP A 97 -28.81 16.88 -14.38
N TYR A 98 -29.13 18.02 -15.00
CA TYR A 98 -29.09 18.18 -16.46
C TYR A 98 -27.68 18.33 -17.03
N ALA A 99 -26.68 18.64 -16.18
CA ALA A 99 -25.28 18.86 -16.55
C ALA A 99 -24.35 17.74 -16.04
N GLU A 100 -24.92 16.67 -15.45
CA GLU A 100 -24.15 15.55 -14.89
C GLU A 100 -23.31 14.82 -15.94
N SER A 101 -23.77 14.81 -17.19
CA SER A 101 -23.09 14.21 -18.34
C SER A 101 -22.84 15.26 -19.43
N PHE A 102 -21.70 15.15 -20.11
CA PHE A 102 -21.45 15.86 -21.36
C PHE A 102 -22.06 15.09 -22.55
N PRO A 103 -22.64 15.73 -23.58
CA PRO A 103 -22.88 17.17 -23.70
C PRO A 103 -24.13 17.63 -22.95
N PHE A 104 -24.11 18.88 -22.47
CA PHE A 104 -25.28 19.58 -21.95
C PHE A 104 -25.33 21.00 -22.50
N ASP A 105 -26.50 21.64 -22.41
CA ASP A 105 -26.70 23.05 -22.76
C ASP A 105 -26.99 23.86 -21.49
N TYR A 106 -26.38 25.05 -21.37
CA TYR A 106 -26.75 26.02 -20.33
C TYR A 106 -28.19 26.50 -20.53
N ASP A 107 -28.89 26.78 -19.43
CA ASP A 107 -30.18 27.46 -19.51
C ASP A 107 -30.05 28.86 -20.14
N GLU A 108 -31.17 29.43 -20.60
CA GLU A 108 -31.18 30.69 -21.34
C GLU A 108 -30.56 31.85 -20.54
N MET A 109 -30.83 31.93 -19.24
CA MET A 109 -30.33 32.99 -18.36
C MET A 109 -28.82 32.85 -18.13
N GLN A 110 -28.36 31.65 -17.77
CA GLN A 110 -26.94 31.36 -17.60
C GLN A 110 -26.17 31.59 -18.89
N ARG A 111 -26.74 31.21 -20.04
CA ARG A 111 -26.11 31.43 -21.34
C ARG A 111 -25.90 32.92 -21.62
N GLU A 112 -26.86 33.79 -21.28
CA GLU A 112 -26.73 35.25 -21.38
C GLU A 112 -25.64 35.81 -20.44
N GLU A 113 -25.59 35.32 -19.20
CA GLU A 113 -24.59 35.74 -18.21
C GLU A 113 -23.17 35.29 -18.59
N LEU A 114 -23.05 34.14 -19.25
CA LEU A 114 -21.78 33.52 -19.61
C LEU A 114 -21.25 33.91 -20.99
N VAL A 115 -21.94 34.79 -21.74
CA VAL A 115 -21.55 35.21 -23.10
C VAL A 115 -20.05 35.54 -23.25
N PRO A 116 -19.41 36.32 -22.34
CA PRO A 116 -17.97 36.62 -22.47
C PRO A 116 -17.08 35.37 -22.43
N TYR A 117 -17.50 34.35 -21.68
CA TYR A 117 -16.77 33.11 -21.42
C TYR A 117 -17.05 32.01 -22.43
N LEU A 118 -18.09 32.16 -23.25
CA LEU A 118 -18.44 31.27 -24.36
C LEU A 118 -17.85 31.73 -25.70
N LYS A 119 -17.33 32.96 -25.77
CA LYS A 119 -16.90 33.56 -27.02
C LYS A 119 -15.61 32.93 -27.58
N ILE A 120 -15.74 32.21 -28.68
CA ILE A 120 -14.63 31.67 -29.47
C ILE A 120 -13.81 32.83 -30.06
N ARG A 121 -12.49 32.78 -29.89
CA ARG A 121 -11.53 33.81 -30.35
C ARG A 121 -10.49 33.27 -31.31
N ASP A 122 -10.23 31.98 -31.27
CA ASP A 122 -9.31 31.31 -32.17
C ASP A 122 -10.02 30.14 -32.86
N GLU A 123 -9.84 30.01 -34.17
CA GLU A 123 -10.50 29.02 -35.03
C GLU A 123 -9.54 28.49 -36.11
N GLY A 124 -8.23 28.52 -35.82
CA GLY A 124 -7.18 28.04 -36.72
C GLY A 124 -7.33 26.55 -37.10
N PRO A 125 -6.81 26.14 -38.27
CA PRO A 125 -6.99 24.79 -38.79
C PRO A 125 -6.38 23.69 -37.90
N LEU A 126 -5.26 23.95 -37.21
CA LEU A 126 -4.69 22.96 -36.28
C LEU A 126 -5.58 22.77 -35.05
N LEU A 127 -6.17 23.86 -34.53
CA LEU A 127 -7.14 23.76 -33.43
C LEU A 127 -8.38 22.97 -33.84
N MET A 128 -8.90 23.22 -35.04
CA MET A 128 -10.04 22.46 -35.57
C MET A 128 -9.73 20.98 -35.80
N GLU A 129 -8.49 20.64 -36.18
CA GLU A 129 -8.04 19.26 -36.29
C GLU A 129 -7.90 18.62 -34.90
N PHE A 130 -7.30 19.31 -33.94
CA PHE A 130 -7.17 18.85 -32.56
C PHE A 130 -8.55 18.56 -31.94
N LEU A 131 -9.54 19.43 -32.18
CA LEU A 131 -10.92 19.26 -31.71
C LEU A 131 -11.64 18.01 -32.25
N LYS A 132 -11.15 17.40 -33.33
CA LYS A 132 -11.67 16.11 -33.83
C LYS A 132 -11.15 14.92 -33.02
N SER A 133 -10.00 15.06 -32.36
CA SER A 133 -9.43 14.02 -31.50
C SER A 133 -10.14 13.89 -30.14
N VAL A 134 -10.89 14.91 -29.74
CA VAL A 134 -11.68 14.92 -28.51
C VAL A 134 -12.88 13.98 -28.66
N ASP A 135 -12.96 12.96 -27.81
CA ASP A 135 -14.11 12.04 -27.77
C ASP A 135 -15.32 12.69 -27.09
N ARG A 136 -16.33 13.02 -27.89
CA ARG A 136 -17.58 13.71 -27.49
C ARG A 136 -18.73 12.77 -27.17
N SER A 137 -18.47 11.47 -27.05
CA SER A 137 -19.49 10.51 -26.58
C SER A 137 -19.89 10.80 -25.13
N GLU A 138 -21.11 10.43 -24.78
CA GLU A 138 -21.69 10.69 -23.47
C GLU A 138 -20.84 10.10 -22.33
N LYS A 139 -20.43 10.96 -21.39
CA LYS A 139 -19.66 10.61 -20.19
C LYS A 139 -20.02 11.56 -19.06
N LYS A 140 -19.76 11.14 -17.82
CA LYS A 140 -19.85 12.04 -16.66
C LYS A 140 -18.98 13.27 -16.89
N ILE A 141 -19.50 14.44 -16.52
CA ILE A 141 -18.86 15.72 -16.85
C ILE A 141 -17.44 15.82 -16.27
N VAL A 142 -17.22 15.29 -15.06
CA VAL A 142 -15.90 15.27 -14.41
C VAL A 142 -14.89 14.46 -15.23
N ASP A 143 -15.25 13.24 -15.65
CA ASP A 143 -14.39 12.39 -16.48
C ASP A 143 -14.08 13.05 -17.83
N PHE A 144 -15.06 13.76 -18.40
CA PHE A 144 -14.87 14.52 -19.64
C PHE A 144 -13.87 15.68 -19.46
N LEU A 145 -13.99 16.48 -18.40
CA LEU A 145 -13.07 17.57 -18.10
C LEU A 145 -11.64 17.05 -17.88
N VAL A 146 -11.48 15.96 -17.11
CA VAL A 146 -10.18 15.32 -16.86
C VAL A 146 -9.57 14.81 -18.16
N MET A 147 -10.35 14.14 -19.01
CA MET A 147 -9.88 13.62 -20.29
C MET A 147 -9.37 14.74 -21.21
N VAL A 148 -10.12 15.84 -21.38
CA VAL A 148 -9.71 16.95 -22.24
C VAL A 148 -8.46 17.65 -21.68
N ASN A 149 -8.38 17.82 -20.36
CA ASN A 149 -7.21 18.41 -19.71
C ASN A 149 -5.94 17.58 -19.94
N GLN A 150 -6.03 16.26 -19.73
CA GLN A 150 -4.92 15.33 -19.98
C GLN A 150 -4.56 15.22 -21.46
N LEU A 151 -5.51 15.42 -22.37
CA LEU A 151 -5.24 15.43 -23.81
C LEU A 151 -4.31 16.60 -24.17
N VAL A 152 -4.54 17.80 -23.60
CA VAL A 152 -3.67 18.96 -23.81
C VAL A 152 -2.29 18.74 -23.19
N GLU A 153 -2.23 18.23 -21.95
CA GLU A 153 -0.97 17.93 -21.25
C GLU A 153 -0.09 16.96 -22.05
N LYS A 154 -0.68 15.88 -22.59
CA LYS A 154 0.05 14.89 -23.40
C LYS A 154 0.52 15.43 -24.75
N HIS A 155 -0.13 16.47 -25.28
CA HIS A 155 0.14 16.99 -26.62
C HIS A 155 1.13 18.16 -26.63
N ILE A 156 1.18 18.96 -25.55
CA ILE A 156 1.98 20.18 -25.47
C ILE A 156 3.09 20.01 -24.44
N ASN A 157 4.35 19.99 -24.89
CA ASN A 157 5.49 19.94 -24.00
C ASN A 157 5.66 21.28 -23.27
N TYR A 158 5.90 21.24 -21.97
CA TYR A 158 6.11 22.44 -21.17
C TYR A 158 7.49 23.07 -21.41
N SER A 159 7.52 24.39 -21.61
CA SER A 159 8.75 25.19 -21.67
C SER A 159 8.56 26.58 -21.08
N VAL A 160 9.52 27.04 -20.28
CA VAL A 160 9.53 28.40 -19.71
C VAL A 160 9.91 29.39 -20.81
N ARG A 161 9.16 30.50 -20.89
CA ARG A 161 9.32 31.50 -21.95
C ARG A 161 9.37 32.92 -21.39
N MET A 162 10.30 33.71 -21.94
CA MET A 162 10.51 35.11 -21.55
C MET A 162 9.81 36.10 -22.49
N GLU A 163 9.30 35.66 -23.65
CA GLU A 163 8.60 36.55 -24.56
C GLU A 163 7.29 37.09 -23.94
N PRO A 164 6.90 38.34 -24.23
CA PRO A 164 5.64 38.89 -23.73
C PRO A 164 4.43 38.29 -24.47
N GLY A 165 3.29 38.24 -23.78
CA GLY A 165 2.02 37.80 -24.35
C GLY A 165 1.80 36.28 -24.28
N VAL A 166 0.72 35.81 -24.89
CA VAL A 166 0.33 34.39 -24.97
C VAL A 166 0.35 33.97 -26.43
N GLN A 167 0.82 32.76 -26.72
CA GLN A 167 0.74 32.17 -28.06
C GLN A 167 -0.71 32.05 -28.53
N THR A 168 -0.92 32.12 -29.85
CA THR A 168 -2.19 31.68 -30.42
C THR A 168 -2.32 30.16 -30.26
N CYS A 169 -3.54 29.64 -30.36
CA CYS A 169 -3.75 28.19 -30.33
C CYS A 169 -3.03 27.52 -31.50
N GLU A 170 -3.03 28.16 -32.67
CA GLU A 170 -2.32 27.70 -33.86
C GLU A 170 -0.81 27.58 -33.62
N GLU A 171 -0.16 28.61 -33.05
CA GLU A 171 1.28 28.58 -32.75
C GLU A 171 1.61 27.49 -31.71
N THR A 172 0.77 27.36 -30.68
CA THR A 172 0.96 26.37 -29.61
C THR A 172 0.90 24.94 -30.17
N LEU A 173 -0.09 24.66 -31.03
CA LEU A 173 -0.28 23.36 -31.66
C LEU A 173 0.75 23.08 -32.76
N GLU A 174 1.19 24.08 -33.52
CA GLU A 174 2.24 23.93 -34.53
C GLU A 174 3.57 23.54 -33.88
N ARG A 175 3.89 24.17 -32.75
CA ARG A 175 5.16 23.95 -32.05
C ARG A 175 5.14 22.72 -31.14
N CYS A 176 3.96 22.25 -30.71
CA CYS A 176 3.78 21.25 -29.66
C CYS A 176 4.56 21.56 -28.36
N VAL A 177 4.83 22.85 -28.10
CA VAL A 177 5.63 23.34 -26.97
C VAL A 177 5.08 24.70 -26.54
N GLY A 178 4.80 24.86 -25.24
CA GLY A 178 4.24 26.10 -24.69
C GLY A 178 4.54 26.29 -23.20
N SER A 179 4.35 27.52 -22.72
CA SER A 179 4.36 27.85 -21.28
C SER A 179 2.96 27.64 -20.66
N CYS A 180 2.83 27.73 -19.34
CA CYS A 180 1.55 27.48 -18.66
C CYS A 180 0.41 28.37 -19.16
N ARG A 181 0.71 29.64 -19.48
CA ARG A 181 -0.24 30.58 -20.10
C ARG A 181 -0.67 30.16 -21.51
N ASP A 182 0.18 29.50 -22.29
CA ASP A 182 -0.12 29.08 -23.65
C ASP A 182 -1.07 27.86 -23.61
N SER A 183 -0.75 26.86 -22.79
CA SER A 183 -1.59 25.68 -22.57
C SER A 183 -2.95 26.03 -21.95
N ALA A 184 -2.98 26.96 -20.97
CA ALA A 184 -4.22 27.45 -20.38
C ALA A 184 -5.12 28.14 -21.42
N TYR A 185 -4.56 29.03 -22.24
CA TYR A 185 -5.34 29.70 -23.28
C TYR A 185 -5.86 28.72 -24.36
N LEU A 186 -5.04 27.75 -24.76
CA LEU A 186 -5.46 26.67 -25.66
C LEU A 186 -6.64 25.89 -25.07
N LEU A 187 -6.55 25.48 -23.80
CA LEU A 187 -7.63 24.75 -23.13
C LEU A 187 -8.91 25.60 -22.99
N VAL A 188 -8.80 26.91 -22.73
CA VAL A 188 -9.95 27.83 -22.75
C VAL A 188 -10.65 27.81 -24.10
N GLN A 189 -9.92 27.92 -25.21
CA GLN A 189 -10.53 27.90 -26.54
C GLN A 189 -11.15 26.54 -26.87
N ILE A 190 -10.50 25.43 -26.49
CA ILE A 190 -11.04 24.08 -26.68
C ILE A 190 -12.42 23.95 -26.00
N PHE A 191 -12.53 24.33 -24.73
CA PHE A 191 -13.81 24.23 -24.02
C PHE A 191 -14.90 25.12 -24.62
N ARG A 192 -14.54 26.33 -25.08
CA ARG A 192 -15.49 27.22 -25.78
C ARG A 192 -16.02 26.61 -27.08
N HIS A 193 -15.16 25.96 -27.86
CA HIS A 193 -15.57 25.19 -29.06
C HIS A 193 -16.44 23.97 -28.73
N LEU A 194 -16.32 23.43 -27.53
CA LEU A 194 -17.15 22.34 -27.01
C LEU A 194 -18.46 22.84 -26.36
N GLY A 195 -18.73 24.15 -26.38
CA GLY A 195 -19.94 24.75 -25.84
C GLY A 195 -19.89 25.04 -24.33
N LEU A 196 -18.73 24.86 -23.68
CA LEU A 196 -18.55 25.09 -22.26
C LEU A 196 -17.93 26.46 -21.99
N ALA A 197 -18.48 27.19 -21.02
CA ALA A 197 -17.99 28.50 -20.62
C ALA A 197 -16.66 28.36 -19.88
N ALA A 198 -15.60 28.97 -20.42
CA ALA A 198 -14.25 28.86 -19.88
C ALA A 198 -13.55 30.22 -19.73
N ARG A 199 -12.73 30.35 -18.69
CA ARG A 199 -11.97 31.55 -18.37
C ARG A 199 -10.50 31.24 -18.09
N PHE A 200 -9.65 32.22 -18.40
CA PHE A 200 -8.22 32.20 -18.14
C PHE A 200 -7.96 32.72 -16.73
N VAL A 201 -7.14 31.99 -15.97
CA VAL A 201 -6.75 32.37 -14.62
C VAL A 201 -5.26 32.63 -14.57
N SER A 202 -4.88 33.77 -13.99
CA SER A 202 -3.50 34.05 -13.58
C SER A 202 -3.43 34.05 -12.06
N GLY A 203 -2.45 33.35 -11.51
CA GLY A 203 -2.33 33.16 -10.07
C GLY A 203 -0.92 32.83 -9.60
N TYR A 204 -0.80 32.52 -8.31
CA TYR A 204 0.38 31.82 -7.80
C TYR A 204 0.14 30.32 -7.83
N LEU A 205 1.17 29.57 -8.19
CA LEU A 205 1.27 28.15 -7.91
C LEU A 205 2.27 27.97 -6.76
N VAL A 206 1.81 27.39 -5.66
CA VAL A 206 2.66 26.96 -4.55
C VAL A 206 2.71 25.45 -4.58
N GLN A 207 3.90 24.88 -4.68
CA GLN A 207 4.11 23.44 -4.57
C GLN A 207 5.08 23.17 -3.44
N LEU A 208 4.62 22.43 -2.45
CA LEU A 208 5.41 22.01 -1.31
C LEU A 208 5.96 20.61 -1.54
N THR A 209 7.19 20.37 -1.11
CA THR A 209 7.78 19.04 -1.12
C THR A 209 6.96 18.11 -0.24
N ALA A 210 6.54 16.97 -0.81
CA ALA A 210 5.80 15.96 -0.08
C ALA A 210 6.64 15.40 1.08
N ASP A 211 5.98 15.05 2.19
CA ASP A 211 6.67 14.42 3.33
C ASP A 211 7.24 13.04 2.98
N VAL A 212 6.63 12.36 2.00
CA VAL A 212 7.01 11.02 1.55
C VAL A 212 7.08 11.01 0.02
N GLU A 213 8.18 10.48 -0.52
CA GLU A 213 8.35 10.34 -1.96
C GLU A 213 7.31 9.38 -2.57
N ALA A 214 6.80 9.74 -3.75
CA ALA A 214 5.89 8.88 -4.50
C ALA A 214 6.63 7.61 -4.98
N LEU A 215 5.93 6.46 -4.93
CA LEU A 215 6.47 5.19 -5.44
C LEU A 215 6.51 5.17 -6.97
N ASP A 216 5.47 5.73 -7.61
CA ASP A 216 5.34 5.85 -9.05
C ASP A 216 4.90 7.27 -9.43
N GLY A 217 5.10 7.62 -10.70
CA GLY A 217 4.77 8.93 -11.25
C GLY A 217 5.90 9.96 -11.06
N PRO A 218 5.73 11.19 -11.58
CA PRO A 218 6.68 12.26 -11.33
C PRO A 218 6.74 12.52 -9.82
N SER A 219 7.93 12.36 -9.25
CA SER A 219 8.19 12.85 -7.90
C SER A 219 7.79 14.32 -7.87
N GLY A 220 7.03 14.73 -6.85
CA GLY A 220 6.72 16.14 -6.64
C GLY A 220 7.98 16.98 -6.53
N THR A 221 7.82 18.24 -6.18
CA THR A 221 8.92 19.20 -6.24
C THR A 221 10.00 18.86 -5.21
N ALA A 222 11.27 18.83 -5.62
CA ALA A 222 12.39 18.49 -4.72
C ALA A 222 12.61 19.52 -3.59
N GLN A 223 12.08 20.73 -3.79
CA GLN A 223 12.07 21.81 -2.82
C GLN A 223 10.72 22.54 -2.91
N ASP A 224 10.33 23.18 -1.82
CA ASP A 224 9.21 24.11 -1.82
C ASP A 224 9.49 25.22 -2.83
N PHE A 225 8.57 25.45 -3.75
CA PHE A 225 8.68 26.57 -4.67
C PHE A 225 7.35 27.24 -4.89
N THR A 226 7.45 28.47 -5.38
CA THR A 226 6.31 29.19 -5.89
C THR A 226 6.68 29.97 -7.13
N ASP A 227 5.75 30.03 -8.08
CA ASP A 227 5.87 30.87 -9.25
C ASP A 227 4.53 31.50 -9.62
N LEU A 228 4.55 32.52 -10.47
CA LEU A 228 3.36 32.92 -11.20
C LEU A 228 2.98 31.82 -12.18
N HIS A 229 1.70 31.49 -12.19
CA HIS A 229 1.16 30.39 -12.99
C HIS A 229 -0.14 30.80 -13.66
N ALA A 230 -0.54 30.02 -14.65
CA ALA A 230 -1.79 30.19 -15.34
C ALA A 230 -2.47 28.84 -15.58
N TRP A 231 -3.79 28.83 -15.46
CA TRP A 231 -4.64 27.65 -15.66
C TRP A 231 -6.02 28.06 -16.20
N THR A 232 -6.86 27.06 -16.45
CA THR A 232 -8.20 27.24 -17.02
C THR A 232 -9.25 26.94 -15.98
N GLU A 233 -10.31 27.75 -15.93
CA GLU A 233 -11.51 27.40 -15.17
C GLU A 233 -12.71 27.24 -16.11
N VAL A 234 -13.52 26.21 -15.88
CA VAL A 234 -14.73 25.91 -16.65
C VAL A 234 -15.94 26.00 -15.74
N PHE A 235 -17.00 26.69 -16.17
CA PHE A 235 -18.22 26.83 -15.38
C PHE A 235 -19.15 25.65 -15.62
N ILE A 236 -19.46 24.91 -14.56
CA ILE A 236 -20.38 23.76 -14.58
C ILE A 236 -21.57 24.08 -13.66
N PRO A 237 -22.83 23.95 -14.13
CA PRO A 237 -24.01 24.14 -13.30
C PRO A 237 -23.99 23.28 -12.03
N GLY A 238 -24.37 23.85 -10.88
CA GLY A 238 -24.20 23.27 -9.55
C GLY A 238 -22.78 23.43 -8.98
N ALA A 239 -21.73 23.10 -9.75
CA ALA A 239 -20.35 23.06 -9.26
C ALA A 239 -19.63 24.43 -9.29
N GLY A 240 -20.09 25.35 -10.14
CA GLY A 240 -19.45 26.64 -10.36
C GLY A 240 -18.20 26.54 -11.23
N TRP A 241 -17.20 27.40 -10.96
CA TRP A 241 -15.93 27.41 -11.70
C TRP A 241 -15.00 26.31 -11.20
N VAL A 242 -14.73 25.32 -12.07
CA VAL A 242 -13.83 24.19 -11.81
C VAL A 242 -12.48 24.44 -12.46
N GLY A 243 -11.41 24.44 -11.66
CA GLY A 243 -10.04 24.70 -12.13
C GLY A 243 -9.33 23.47 -12.69
N LEU A 244 -8.68 23.64 -13.84
CA LEU A 244 -7.95 22.62 -14.60
C LEU A 244 -6.59 23.17 -15.01
N ASP A 245 -5.52 22.45 -14.66
CA ASP A 245 -4.16 22.81 -15.03
C ASP A 245 -3.67 21.92 -16.18
N PRO A 246 -3.65 22.44 -17.43
CA PRO A 246 -3.21 21.67 -18.60
C PRO A 246 -1.70 21.43 -18.63
N THR A 247 -0.93 22.02 -17.70
CA THR A 247 0.50 21.76 -17.59
C THR A 247 0.77 20.44 -16.87
N SER A 248 -0.08 20.08 -15.91
CA SER A 248 0.04 18.85 -15.11
C SER A 248 -0.99 17.78 -15.49
N GLY A 249 -2.05 18.16 -16.21
CA GLY A 249 -3.17 17.27 -16.51
C GLY A 249 -4.08 17.01 -15.31
N LEU A 250 -3.90 17.77 -14.22
CA LEU A 250 -4.65 17.64 -12.97
C LEU A 250 -5.65 18.79 -12.76
N LEU A 251 -6.59 18.61 -11.85
CA LEU A 251 -7.42 19.72 -11.35
C LEU A 251 -6.58 20.67 -10.50
N ALA A 252 -6.99 21.93 -10.44
CA ALA A 252 -6.37 22.94 -9.59
C ALA A 252 -6.60 22.59 -8.10
N GLY A 253 -5.52 22.50 -7.33
CA GLY A 253 -5.52 22.16 -5.91
C GLY A 253 -5.31 23.36 -5.00
N GLU A 254 -4.95 23.11 -3.73
CA GLU A 254 -4.68 24.14 -2.71
C GLU A 254 -3.48 25.04 -3.01
N GLY A 255 -2.56 24.56 -3.86
CA GLY A 255 -1.43 25.33 -4.35
C GLY A 255 -1.80 26.40 -5.37
N HIS A 256 -2.97 26.30 -6.03
CA HIS A 256 -3.40 27.22 -7.08
C HIS A 256 -4.18 28.39 -6.46
N ILE A 257 -3.49 29.51 -6.21
CA ILE A 257 -4.08 30.71 -5.61
C ILE A 257 -4.45 31.71 -6.72
N PRO A 258 -5.73 31.84 -7.10
CA PRO A 258 -6.14 32.75 -8.17
C PRO A 258 -5.89 34.21 -7.77
N LEU A 259 -5.36 35.00 -8.71
CA LEU A 259 -5.17 36.44 -8.54
C LEU A 259 -6.10 37.23 -9.46
N ALA A 260 -6.16 36.85 -10.74
CA ALA A 260 -7.05 37.44 -11.73
C ALA A 260 -7.65 36.37 -12.65
N CYS A 261 -8.98 36.31 -12.72
CA CYS A 261 -9.74 35.41 -13.58
C CYS A 261 -10.49 36.22 -14.63
N THR A 262 -10.23 35.99 -15.91
CA THR A 262 -10.81 36.79 -17.00
C THR A 262 -11.11 35.94 -18.23
N PRO A 263 -12.03 36.35 -19.12
CA PRO A 263 -12.22 35.65 -20.38
C PRO A 263 -11.01 35.72 -21.32
N GLU A 264 -10.16 36.75 -21.21
CA GLU A 264 -9.07 37.03 -22.16
C GLU A 264 -7.73 37.21 -21.43
N PRO A 265 -6.65 36.49 -21.81
CA PRO A 265 -5.38 36.52 -21.07
C PRO A 265 -4.78 37.93 -20.90
N ALA A 266 -4.96 38.82 -21.88
CA ALA A 266 -4.47 40.20 -21.81
C ALA A 266 -5.04 40.99 -20.62
N SER A 267 -6.25 40.65 -20.16
CA SER A 267 -6.88 41.29 -19.00
C SER A 267 -6.39 40.73 -17.67
N ALA A 268 -5.78 39.54 -17.68
CA ALA A 268 -5.22 38.87 -16.50
C ALA A 268 -3.73 39.16 -16.27
N ALA A 269 -3.09 39.99 -17.11
CA ALA A 269 -1.67 40.31 -16.98
C ALA A 269 -1.34 40.82 -15.55
N PRO A 270 -0.36 40.21 -14.84
CA PRO A 270 -0.04 40.53 -13.44
C PRO A 270 0.36 41.99 -13.22
N VAL A 271 1.11 42.56 -14.16
CA VAL A 271 1.54 43.96 -14.16
C VAL A 271 1.34 44.55 -15.55
N VAL A 272 0.70 45.73 -15.62
CA VAL A 272 0.51 46.48 -16.87
C VAL A 272 0.91 47.93 -16.61
N GLY A 273 1.77 48.49 -17.45
CA GLY A 273 2.19 49.87 -17.36
C GLY A 273 2.96 50.32 -18.59
N VAL A 274 3.09 51.63 -18.76
CA VAL A 274 3.90 52.24 -19.83
C VAL A 274 4.97 53.10 -19.17
N MET A 275 6.20 52.99 -19.64
CA MET A 275 7.32 53.78 -19.16
C MET A 275 7.96 54.58 -20.29
N GLU A 276 8.60 55.71 -19.95
CA GLU A 276 9.47 56.43 -20.89
C GLU A 276 10.58 55.49 -21.38
N LYS A 277 10.94 55.57 -22.67
CA LYS A 277 12.00 54.73 -23.23
C LYS A 277 13.33 54.94 -22.49
N CYS A 278 13.89 53.87 -21.94
CA CYS A 278 15.11 53.86 -21.14
C CYS A 278 15.80 52.49 -21.20
N GLU A 279 17.01 52.41 -20.66
CA GLU A 279 17.72 51.16 -20.43
C GLU A 279 17.53 50.72 -18.97
N VAL A 280 17.28 49.43 -18.76
CA VAL A 280 17.21 48.84 -17.42
C VAL A 280 18.62 48.40 -17.04
N GLU A 281 19.26 49.13 -16.12
CA GLU A 281 20.60 48.80 -15.61
C GLU A 281 20.59 47.54 -14.76
N ASP A 282 19.54 47.36 -13.97
CA ASP A 282 19.41 46.26 -13.02
C ASP A 282 17.97 45.78 -12.96
N PHE A 283 17.80 44.46 -13.01
CA PHE A 283 16.51 43.79 -12.92
C PHE A 283 16.63 42.65 -11.92
N GLU A 284 15.91 42.78 -10.80
CA GLU A 284 15.80 41.74 -9.79
C GLU A 284 14.37 41.19 -9.78
N PHE A 285 14.25 39.88 -9.91
CA PHE A 285 13.01 39.15 -9.70
C PHE A 285 13.24 38.04 -8.69
N SER A 286 12.37 37.96 -7.68
CA SER A 286 12.40 36.93 -6.65
C SER A 286 10.98 36.52 -6.34
N ASN A 287 10.72 35.21 -6.37
CA ASN A 287 9.49 34.63 -5.86
C ASN A 287 9.87 33.46 -4.96
N THR A 288 9.54 33.56 -3.67
CA THR A 288 9.96 32.60 -2.65
C THR A 288 8.80 32.20 -1.77
N VAL A 289 8.83 30.95 -1.32
CA VAL A 289 7.89 30.42 -0.34
C VAL A 289 8.66 29.81 0.82
N ARG A 290 8.16 29.99 2.03
CA ARG A 290 8.71 29.35 3.23
C ARG A 290 7.59 28.81 4.11
N ARG A 291 7.78 27.63 4.67
CA ARG A 291 6.91 27.10 5.73
C ARG A 291 7.17 27.87 7.01
N ILE A 292 6.15 28.51 7.56
CA ILE A 292 6.25 29.31 8.80
C ILE A 292 5.64 28.60 10.01
N HIS A 293 4.72 27.67 9.76
CA HIS A 293 4.12 26.84 10.81
C HIS A 293 3.64 25.52 10.21
N GLU A 294 4.02 24.42 10.84
CA GLU A 294 3.59 23.07 10.46
C GLU A 294 2.95 22.39 11.67
N ASN A 295 1.69 21.98 11.50
CA ASN A 295 1.07 21.09 12.47
C ASN A 295 1.62 19.66 12.29
N PRO A 296 1.77 18.86 13.35
CA PRO A 296 2.08 17.44 13.25
C PRO A 296 1.08 16.74 12.32
N ARG A 297 1.58 15.88 11.42
CA ARG A 297 0.76 15.11 10.46
C ARG A 297 1.05 13.63 10.62
N VAL A 298 0.16 12.77 10.14
CA VAL A 298 0.35 11.31 10.16
C VAL A 298 1.65 10.91 9.44
N THR A 299 1.95 11.58 8.31
CA THR A 299 3.15 11.39 7.50
C THR A 299 4.43 11.96 8.14
N LYS A 300 4.30 12.98 8.99
CA LYS A 300 5.42 13.65 9.68
C LYS A 300 4.99 14.11 11.08
N PRO A 301 4.87 13.17 12.04
CA PRO A 301 4.33 13.47 13.37
C PRO A 301 5.35 14.19 14.27
N TYR A 302 6.64 14.03 13.98
CA TYR A 302 7.74 14.64 14.72
C TYR A 302 8.63 15.45 13.77
N THR A 303 9.15 16.57 14.28
CA THR A 303 10.28 17.27 13.65
C THR A 303 11.57 16.45 13.77
N ASP A 304 12.56 16.73 12.92
CA ASP A 304 13.85 16.02 12.96
C ASP A 304 14.56 16.18 14.31
N GLU A 305 14.42 17.35 14.95
CA GLU A 305 14.95 17.59 16.30
C GLU A 305 14.25 16.76 17.36
N GLN A 306 12.91 16.67 17.32
CA GLN A 306 12.13 15.83 18.22
C GLN A 306 12.48 14.35 18.02
N TRP A 307 12.57 13.88 16.78
CA TRP A 307 12.93 12.49 16.48
C TRP A 307 14.33 12.15 16.98
N LYS A 308 15.30 13.05 16.79
CA LYS A 308 16.66 12.89 17.33
C LYS A 308 16.66 12.85 18.86
N ALA A 309 15.84 13.65 19.52
CA ALA A 309 15.69 13.62 20.98
C ALA A 309 15.09 12.28 21.46
N ILE A 310 14.09 11.75 20.77
CA ILE A 310 13.50 10.42 21.03
C ILE A 310 14.57 9.34 20.88
N ASP A 311 15.36 9.39 19.81
CA ASP A 311 16.42 8.40 19.54
C ASP A 311 17.49 8.37 20.63
N VAL A 312 17.91 9.56 21.09
CA VAL A 312 18.85 9.70 22.22
C VAL A 312 18.24 9.20 23.53
N LEU A 313 16.96 9.47 23.77
CA LEU A 313 16.24 8.99 24.95
C LEU A 313 16.12 7.47 24.96
N GLY A 314 15.78 6.85 23.82
CA GLY A 314 15.70 5.39 23.67
C GLY A 314 17.00 4.70 24.08
N GLY A 315 18.13 5.17 23.55
CA GLY A 315 19.44 4.64 23.95
C GLY A 315 19.80 4.89 25.42
N LYS A 316 19.28 5.96 26.04
CA LYS A 316 19.44 6.19 27.48
C LYS A 316 18.59 5.21 28.31
N VAL A 317 17.35 4.98 27.92
CA VAL A 317 16.43 4.03 28.57
C VAL A 317 17.02 2.61 28.50
N ASP A 318 17.56 2.18 27.36
CA ASP A 318 18.22 0.88 27.23
C ASP A 318 19.36 0.71 28.26
N ARG A 319 20.21 1.73 28.41
CA ARG A 319 21.31 1.70 29.41
C ARG A 319 20.78 1.60 30.84
N GLU A 320 19.69 2.30 31.15
CA GLU A 320 19.06 2.23 32.46
C GLU A 320 18.40 0.88 32.72
N LEU A 321 17.72 0.30 31.73
CA LEU A 321 17.12 -1.04 31.81
C LEU A 321 18.21 -2.09 32.06
N MET A 322 19.31 -2.04 31.29
CA MET A 322 20.46 -2.94 31.49
C MET A 322 21.11 -2.77 32.87
N ALA A 323 21.35 -1.53 33.31
CA ALA A 323 21.96 -1.27 34.61
C ALA A 323 21.11 -1.76 35.80
N ASN A 324 19.79 -1.85 35.63
CA ASN A 324 18.85 -2.32 36.65
C ASN A 324 18.37 -3.76 36.41
N ASP A 325 19.01 -4.52 35.51
CA ASP A 325 18.66 -5.92 35.17
C ASP A 325 17.19 -6.10 34.74
N VAL A 326 16.64 -5.12 34.02
CA VAL A 326 15.31 -5.17 33.42
C VAL A 326 15.44 -5.65 31.97
N ARG A 327 15.26 -6.96 31.77
CA ARG A 327 15.40 -7.65 30.48
C ARG A 327 14.11 -7.59 29.66
N LEU A 328 13.68 -6.37 29.34
CA LEU A 328 12.46 -6.12 28.59
C LEU A 328 12.69 -6.40 27.10
N THR A 329 11.75 -7.11 26.47
CA THR A 329 11.66 -7.21 25.02
C THR A 329 10.43 -6.49 24.49
N MET A 330 10.51 -5.97 23.27
CA MET A 330 9.42 -5.27 22.60
C MET A 330 9.17 -5.84 21.19
N GLY A 331 7.94 -6.19 20.89
CA GLY A 331 7.44 -6.53 19.56
C GLY A 331 6.16 -5.75 19.26
N GLY A 332 5.46 -6.13 18.19
CA GLY A 332 4.18 -5.51 17.86
C GLY A 332 3.47 -6.16 16.68
N GLU A 333 2.31 -5.61 16.38
CA GLU A 333 1.43 -6.06 15.30
C GLU A 333 1.07 -4.87 14.39
N PRO A 334 2.03 -4.31 13.61
CA PRO A 334 1.70 -3.23 12.69
C PRO A 334 0.69 -3.68 11.63
N THR A 335 -0.23 -2.78 11.29
CA THR A 335 -1.30 -3.06 10.32
C THR A 335 -1.16 -2.19 9.08
N PHE A 336 -1.52 -2.77 7.93
CA PHE A 336 -1.36 -2.15 6.62
C PHE A 336 -2.59 -2.33 5.75
N ILE A 337 -2.80 -1.39 4.83
CA ILE A 337 -3.82 -1.46 3.76
C ILE A 337 -3.19 -1.16 2.41
N SER A 338 -3.89 -1.43 1.30
CA SER A 338 -3.42 -1.07 -0.05
C SER A 338 -3.29 0.44 -0.22
N LEU A 339 -2.23 0.87 -0.91
CA LEU A 339 -2.02 2.25 -1.34
C LEU A 339 -2.83 2.60 -2.61
N ASP A 340 -3.26 1.58 -3.37
CA ASP A 340 -3.96 1.77 -4.66
C ASP A 340 -5.46 1.85 -4.51
N ASP A 341 -6.00 0.99 -3.66
CA ASP A 341 -7.41 0.90 -3.37
C ASP A 341 -7.59 0.92 -1.86
N MET A 342 -8.03 2.05 -1.32
CA MET A 342 -8.34 2.18 0.11
C MET A 342 -9.83 1.94 0.40
N GLU A 343 -10.67 1.86 -0.63
CA GLU A 343 -12.13 1.80 -0.52
C GLU A 343 -12.69 0.39 -0.72
N GLY A 344 -11.90 -0.52 -1.30
CA GLY A 344 -12.22 -1.93 -1.47
C GLY A 344 -12.74 -2.60 -0.19
N ALA A 345 -13.60 -3.60 -0.37
CA ALA A 345 -14.25 -4.30 0.75
C ALA A 345 -13.22 -4.97 1.67
N GLU A 346 -12.11 -5.46 1.14
CA GLU A 346 -10.97 -5.98 1.89
C GLU A 346 -10.32 -4.98 2.84
N TRP A 347 -10.38 -3.70 2.55
CA TRP A 347 -9.77 -2.64 3.36
C TRP A 347 -10.77 -1.95 4.28
N ASN A 348 -11.99 -2.48 4.35
CA ASN A 348 -13.08 -1.97 5.18
C ASN A 348 -13.77 -3.03 6.04
N THR A 349 -14.05 -4.21 5.48
CA THR A 349 -14.97 -5.18 6.10
C THR A 349 -14.51 -6.63 6.01
N THR A 350 -13.92 -7.07 4.89
CA THR A 350 -13.58 -8.50 4.73
C THR A 350 -12.20 -8.82 5.29
N ALA A 351 -12.07 -10.02 5.88
CA ALA A 351 -10.78 -10.50 6.36
C ALA A 351 -9.90 -10.98 5.20
N ASP A 352 -10.46 -11.76 4.27
CA ASP A 352 -9.72 -12.37 3.16
C ASP A 352 -10.15 -11.80 1.80
N SER A 353 -9.19 -11.65 0.89
CA SER A 353 -9.42 -11.39 -0.52
C SER A 353 -8.21 -11.87 -1.35
N PRO A 354 -8.40 -12.13 -2.67
CA PRO A 354 -7.29 -12.46 -3.56
C PRO A 354 -6.19 -11.37 -3.56
N GLU A 355 -6.58 -10.10 -3.50
CA GLU A 355 -5.65 -8.98 -3.46
C GLU A 355 -4.82 -8.97 -2.17
N LYS A 356 -5.46 -9.14 -1.00
CA LYS A 356 -4.76 -9.26 0.29
C LYS A 356 -3.72 -10.37 0.27
N ARG A 357 -4.06 -11.54 -0.30
CA ARG A 357 -3.12 -12.67 -0.43
C ARG A 357 -1.93 -12.28 -1.31
N GLN A 358 -2.17 -11.66 -2.47
CA GLN A 358 -1.10 -11.27 -3.39
C GLN A 358 -0.15 -10.22 -2.79
N LEU A 359 -0.69 -9.19 -2.12
CA LEU A 359 0.10 -8.16 -1.46
C LEU A 359 0.90 -8.76 -0.29
N SER A 360 0.28 -9.64 0.50
CA SER A 360 0.93 -10.34 1.63
C SER A 360 2.05 -11.27 1.19
N LEU A 361 1.87 -12.00 0.08
CA LEU A 361 2.94 -12.82 -0.52
C LEU A 361 4.11 -11.95 -1.00
N SER A 362 3.81 -10.81 -1.62
CA SER A 362 4.83 -9.86 -2.06
C SER A 362 5.59 -9.27 -0.88
N LEU A 363 4.89 -8.92 0.19
CA LEU A 363 5.49 -8.44 1.43
C LEU A 363 6.38 -9.51 2.06
N LEU A 364 5.89 -10.74 2.22
CA LEU A 364 6.67 -11.85 2.78
C LEU A 364 7.97 -12.10 2.00
N ARG A 365 7.94 -12.03 0.65
CA ARG A 365 9.15 -12.15 -0.18
C ARG A 365 10.18 -11.08 0.12
N ARG A 366 9.74 -9.85 0.40
CA ARG A 366 10.64 -8.75 0.77
C ARG A 366 11.18 -8.92 2.17
N LEU A 367 10.31 -9.24 3.12
CA LEU A 367 10.70 -9.52 4.51
C LEU A 367 11.71 -10.66 4.59
N GLN A 368 11.58 -11.69 3.73
CA GLN A 368 12.58 -12.74 3.61
C GLN A 368 13.94 -12.19 3.20
N LYS A 369 14.02 -11.31 2.21
CA LYS A 369 15.30 -10.70 1.80
C LYS A 369 15.93 -9.85 2.92
N THR A 370 15.11 -9.15 3.69
CA THR A 370 15.55 -8.20 4.72
C THR A 370 15.97 -8.89 6.02
N TYR A 371 15.14 -9.80 6.54
CA TYR A 371 15.32 -10.39 7.89
C TYR A 371 15.86 -11.81 7.87
N GLY A 372 15.44 -12.63 6.90
CA GLY A 372 15.72 -14.06 6.90
C GLY A 372 16.02 -14.61 5.51
N PRO A 373 17.11 -14.20 4.83
CA PRO A 373 17.37 -14.57 3.43
C PRO A 373 17.58 -16.07 3.23
N LYS A 374 17.94 -16.79 4.30
CA LYS A 374 18.08 -18.25 4.36
C LYS A 374 17.00 -18.92 5.22
N GLY A 375 15.94 -18.19 5.51
CA GLY A 375 14.79 -18.64 6.27
C GLY A 375 13.86 -19.53 5.45
N LEU A 376 12.89 -20.11 6.14
CA LEU A 376 11.82 -20.91 5.58
C LEU A 376 10.54 -20.07 5.50
N ARG A 377 9.88 -20.10 4.34
CA ARG A 377 8.52 -19.59 4.16
C ARG A 377 7.54 -20.73 4.39
N TYR A 378 6.52 -20.47 5.18
CA TYR A 378 5.48 -21.41 5.53
C TYR A 378 4.11 -20.79 5.24
N TYR A 379 3.19 -21.59 4.69
CA TYR A 379 1.88 -21.15 4.26
C TYR A 379 0.82 -22.03 4.91
N GLY A 380 0.10 -21.53 5.90
CA GLY A 380 -0.83 -22.34 6.70
C GLY A 380 -2.17 -21.68 6.98
N GLU A 381 -2.95 -22.36 7.81
CA GLU A 381 -4.17 -21.84 8.41
C GLU A 381 -3.82 -21.06 9.69
N GLY A 382 -4.45 -19.91 9.88
CA GLY A 382 -4.34 -19.03 11.03
C GLY A 382 -5.56 -19.15 11.96
N LYS A 383 -5.95 -18.05 12.59
CA LYS A 383 -7.09 -18.02 13.52
C LYS A 383 -8.40 -18.34 12.79
N TRP A 384 -9.26 -19.12 13.45
CA TRP A 384 -10.62 -19.39 12.99
C TRP A 384 -11.62 -18.70 13.93
N TYR A 385 -12.42 -17.78 13.38
CA TYR A 385 -13.40 -17.04 14.15
C TYR A 385 -14.80 -17.65 14.00
N PRO A 386 -15.62 -17.65 15.08
CA PRO A 386 -17.00 -18.12 15.00
C PRO A 386 -17.80 -17.40 13.90
N GLY A 387 -18.45 -18.18 13.04
CA GLY A 387 -19.23 -17.67 11.90
C GLY A 387 -18.48 -17.57 10.58
N GLU A 388 -17.14 -17.69 10.58
CA GLU A 388 -16.36 -17.82 9.35
C GLU A 388 -16.37 -19.29 8.87
N PRO A 389 -16.52 -19.55 7.56
CA PRO A 389 -16.67 -20.92 7.06
C PRO A 389 -15.33 -21.67 6.95
N LEU A 390 -14.21 -20.95 6.91
CA LEU A 390 -12.85 -21.48 6.90
C LEU A 390 -11.97 -20.67 7.86
N PRO A 391 -10.91 -21.29 8.41
CA PRO A 391 -9.86 -20.54 9.07
C PRO A 391 -9.21 -19.56 8.10
N ARG A 392 -8.74 -18.43 8.64
CA ARG A 392 -7.95 -17.46 7.89
C ARG A 392 -6.61 -18.06 7.48
N TRP A 393 -5.89 -17.43 6.55
CA TRP A 393 -4.53 -17.87 6.21
C TRP A 393 -3.48 -17.23 7.14
N SER A 394 -2.32 -17.87 7.27
CA SER A 394 -1.13 -17.30 7.94
C SER A 394 0.10 -17.58 7.08
N PHE A 395 0.86 -16.52 6.77
CA PHE A 395 2.11 -16.62 6.04
C PHE A 395 3.27 -16.33 6.96
N ASP A 396 4.10 -17.32 7.20
CA ASP A 396 5.14 -17.25 8.22
C ASP A 396 6.51 -17.26 7.54
N LEU A 397 7.42 -16.44 8.06
CA LEU A 397 8.84 -16.47 7.77
C LEU A 397 9.57 -16.85 9.05
N ILE A 398 10.36 -17.92 9.00
CA ILE A 398 11.09 -18.44 10.14
C ILE A 398 12.59 -18.48 9.80
N TRP A 399 13.47 -18.02 10.71
CA TRP A 399 14.92 -18.06 10.51
C TRP A 399 15.68 -18.28 11.82
N ARG A 400 16.90 -18.84 11.71
CA ARG A 400 17.75 -19.08 12.88
C ARG A 400 18.49 -17.80 13.28
N LYS A 401 18.56 -17.54 14.59
CA LYS A 401 19.30 -16.40 15.17
C LYS A 401 20.81 -16.49 14.94
N ASP A 402 21.33 -17.69 14.72
CA ASP A 402 22.75 -17.92 14.41
C ASP A 402 23.11 -17.66 12.92
N GLY A 403 22.13 -17.24 12.10
CA GLY A 403 22.33 -16.93 10.68
C GLY A 403 22.56 -18.15 9.78
N LYS A 404 22.50 -19.37 10.32
CA LYS A 404 22.59 -20.60 9.53
C LYS A 404 21.28 -20.83 8.74
N PRO A 405 21.37 -21.47 7.56
CA PRO A 405 20.19 -21.76 6.75
C PRO A 405 19.24 -22.73 7.45
N ILE A 406 17.93 -22.47 7.30
CA ILE A 406 16.88 -23.49 7.46
C ILE A 406 16.57 -24.10 6.09
N TRP A 407 16.63 -23.27 5.04
CA TRP A 407 16.48 -23.66 3.64
C TRP A 407 17.64 -23.07 2.83
N HIS A 408 18.36 -23.91 2.10
CA HIS A 408 19.60 -23.55 1.42
C HIS A 408 19.38 -22.96 0.03
N ASP A 409 18.49 -23.56 -0.77
CA ASP A 409 18.29 -23.25 -2.18
C ASP A 409 16.85 -22.78 -2.46
N GLN A 410 16.68 -21.47 -2.41
CA GLN A 410 15.39 -20.80 -2.49
C GLN A 410 14.61 -21.06 -3.80
N GLN A 411 15.26 -21.59 -4.85
CA GLN A 411 14.56 -21.94 -6.09
C GLN A 411 13.58 -23.11 -5.93
N TRP A 412 13.82 -23.97 -4.93
CA TRP A 412 12.96 -25.12 -4.63
C TRP A 412 11.87 -24.79 -3.60
N LEU A 413 11.89 -23.59 -3.03
CA LEU A 413 10.84 -23.11 -2.15
C LEU A 413 9.78 -22.38 -2.98
N GLY A 414 8.69 -23.07 -3.26
CA GLY A 414 7.55 -22.54 -4.00
C GLY A 414 6.72 -21.54 -3.19
N GLU A 415 5.72 -20.96 -3.85
CA GLU A 415 4.73 -20.07 -3.23
C GLU A 415 3.34 -20.31 -3.85
N PRO A 416 2.25 -20.06 -3.11
CA PRO A 416 0.88 -20.28 -3.59
C PRO A 416 0.42 -19.13 -4.51
N SER A 417 1.15 -18.89 -5.61
CA SER A 417 0.81 -17.85 -6.59
C SER A 417 0.91 -18.38 -8.02
N GLY A 418 0.03 -17.89 -8.90
CA GLY A 418 -0.04 -18.31 -10.30
C GLY A 418 -0.33 -19.81 -10.49
N LYS A 419 -0.19 -20.30 -11.74
CA LYS A 419 -0.37 -21.72 -12.07
C LYS A 419 0.96 -22.47 -12.04
N GLY A 420 1.02 -23.54 -11.26
CA GLY A 420 2.19 -24.41 -11.20
C GLY A 420 2.23 -25.47 -12.31
N LYS A 421 3.25 -26.34 -12.27
CA LYS A 421 3.51 -27.41 -13.25
C LYS A 421 3.60 -28.82 -12.65
N ALA A 422 3.49 -28.94 -11.34
CA ALA A 422 3.52 -30.21 -10.62
C ALA A 422 2.32 -31.08 -11.01
N THR A 423 2.56 -32.39 -11.05
CA THR A 423 1.58 -33.40 -11.45
C THR A 423 1.41 -34.44 -10.35
N GLU A 424 0.28 -35.14 -10.36
CA GLU A 424 0.00 -36.23 -9.41
C GLU A 424 1.10 -37.32 -9.41
N LYS A 425 1.66 -37.63 -10.59
CA LYS A 425 2.79 -38.58 -10.73
C LYS A 425 4.05 -38.09 -10.01
N GLN A 426 4.30 -36.79 -10.05
CA GLN A 426 5.41 -36.16 -9.34
C GLN A 426 5.17 -36.19 -7.83
N ALA A 427 3.94 -35.94 -7.35
CA ALA A 427 3.61 -36.09 -5.94
C ALA A 427 3.85 -37.51 -5.40
N LYS A 428 3.48 -38.54 -6.17
CA LYS A 428 3.77 -39.94 -5.83
C LYS A 428 5.28 -40.18 -5.74
N SER A 429 6.01 -39.74 -6.77
CA SER A 429 7.46 -39.93 -6.87
C SER A 429 8.18 -39.21 -5.73
N PHE A 430 7.74 -38.00 -5.39
CA PHE A 430 8.23 -37.22 -4.27
C PHE A 430 8.02 -37.95 -2.95
N THR A 431 6.81 -38.43 -2.67
CA THR A 431 6.49 -39.12 -1.41
C THR A 431 7.27 -40.43 -1.25
N LEU A 432 7.44 -41.19 -2.33
CA LEU A 432 8.22 -42.43 -2.31
C LEU A 432 9.72 -42.15 -2.10
N LYS A 433 10.24 -41.08 -2.69
CA LYS A 433 11.64 -40.67 -2.49
C LYS A 433 11.84 -40.09 -1.09
N LEU A 434 10.87 -39.36 -0.56
CA LEU A 434 10.85 -38.88 0.83
C LEU A 434 10.99 -40.05 1.82
N ALA A 435 10.19 -41.12 1.64
CA ALA A 435 10.31 -42.32 2.46
C ALA A 435 11.70 -42.97 2.35
N GLU A 436 12.28 -43.02 1.15
CA GLU A 436 13.63 -43.55 0.90
C GLU A 436 14.71 -42.75 1.65
N VAL A 437 14.68 -41.41 1.56
CA VAL A 437 15.68 -40.55 2.21
C VAL A 437 15.52 -40.52 3.73
N LEU A 438 14.28 -40.62 4.24
CA LEU A 438 14.01 -40.75 5.67
C LEU A 438 14.42 -42.12 6.24
N GLY A 439 14.74 -43.11 5.39
CA GLY A 439 15.10 -44.47 5.83
C GLY A 439 13.91 -45.29 6.33
N VAL A 440 12.70 -45.01 5.84
CA VAL A 440 11.45 -45.67 6.28
C VAL A 440 10.83 -46.51 5.14
N ASP A 441 9.99 -47.50 5.49
CA ASP A 441 9.43 -48.42 4.50
C ASP A 441 8.47 -47.73 3.52
N ARG A 442 8.82 -47.76 2.22
CA ARG A 442 8.04 -47.19 1.10
C ARG A 442 6.67 -47.84 0.94
N GLU A 443 6.48 -49.07 1.40
CA GLU A 443 5.19 -49.77 1.36
C GLU A 443 4.14 -49.14 2.29
N CYS A 444 4.56 -48.27 3.21
CA CYS A 444 3.67 -47.56 4.12
C CYS A 444 2.98 -46.34 3.47
N VAL A 445 3.44 -45.88 2.30
CA VAL A 445 2.81 -44.76 1.60
C VAL A 445 1.38 -45.14 1.19
N ARG A 446 0.40 -44.32 1.58
CA ARG A 446 -1.02 -44.50 1.25
C ARG A 446 -1.48 -43.45 0.25
N THR A 447 -2.32 -43.87 -0.69
CA THR A 447 -3.01 -42.95 -1.60
C THR A 447 -4.31 -42.50 -0.95
N ALA A 448 -4.54 -41.19 -0.89
CA ALA A 448 -5.76 -40.60 -0.34
C ALA A 448 -6.76 -40.26 -1.45
N TYR A 449 -8.04 -40.52 -1.16
CA TYR A 449 -9.17 -40.28 -2.07
C TYR A 449 -10.25 -39.47 -1.37
N GLU A 450 -11.04 -38.73 -2.15
CA GLU A 450 -12.30 -38.17 -1.66
C GLU A 450 -13.32 -39.28 -1.39
N ASP A 451 -14.16 -39.10 -0.36
CA ASP A 451 -15.22 -40.06 -0.06
C ASP A 451 -16.41 -39.90 -1.01
N ARG A 452 -16.33 -40.61 -2.14
CA ARG A 452 -17.40 -40.65 -3.15
C ARG A 452 -18.79 -40.96 -2.56
N TYR A 453 -18.88 -41.85 -1.56
CA TYR A 453 -20.20 -42.22 -1.02
C TYR A 453 -20.83 -41.07 -0.22
N TYR A 454 -20.01 -40.33 0.52
CA TYR A 454 -20.47 -39.13 1.22
C TYR A 454 -20.99 -38.09 0.23
N TYR A 455 -20.23 -37.77 -0.82
CA TYR A 455 -20.63 -36.74 -1.77
C TYR A 455 -21.86 -37.13 -2.60
N LEU A 456 -22.03 -38.42 -2.94
CA LEU A 456 -23.26 -38.91 -3.59
C LEU A 456 -24.48 -38.83 -2.66
N TRP A 457 -24.30 -39.13 -1.37
CA TRP A 457 -25.36 -38.99 -0.38
C TRP A 457 -25.74 -37.51 -0.20
N TYR A 458 -24.74 -36.62 -0.10
CA TYR A 458 -24.93 -35.18 0.04
C TYR A 458 -25.63 -34.57 -1.19
N GLU A 459 -25.19 -34.93 -2.39
CA GLU A 459 -25.84 -34.54 -3.65
C GLU A 459 -27.32 -34.94 -3.67
N GLY A 460 -27.65 -36.15 -3.18
CA GLY A 460 -29.04 -36.63 -3.08
C GLY A 460 -29.91 -35.90 -2.06
N GLN A 461 -29.32 -35.10 -1.16
CA GLN A 461 -30.05 -34.26 -0.21
C GLN A 461 -30.33 -32.85 -0.74
N LEU A 462 -29.76 -32.47 -1.88
CA LEU A 462 -29.97 -31.15 -2.46
C LEU A 462 -31.44 -30.98 -2.93
N PRO A 463 -32.04 -29.81 -2.70
CA PRO A 463 -33.38 -29.49 -3.20
C PRO A 463 -33.58 -29.72 -4.70
N VAL A 464 -34.80 -30.12 -5.07
CA VAL A 464 -35.21 -30.33 -6.46
C VAL A 464 -35.04 -29.03 -7.26
N GLY A 465 -34.22 -29.06 -8.30
CA GLY A 465 -33.93 -27.91 -9.18
C GLY A 465 -32.53 -27.31 -9.05
N ILE A 466 -31.73 -27.77 -8.09
CA ILE A 466 -30.31 -27.36 -7.96
C ILE A 466 -29.44 -28.25 -8.84
N ASP A 467 -28.62 -27.63 -9.70
CA ASP A 467 -27.59 -28.31 -10.49
C ASP A 467 -26.31 -28.46 -9.66
N SER A 468 -26.00 -29.68 -9.22
CA SER A 468 -24.82 -29.98 -8.39
C SER A 468 -23.49 -29.73 -9.12
N ALA A 469 -23.49 -29.71 -10.45
CA ALA A 469 -22.30 -29.48 -11.26
C ALA A 469 -21.98 -27.98 -11.45
N LYS A 470 -22.82 -27.08 -10.94
CA LYS A 470 -22.63 -25.63 -11.04
C LYS A 470 -22.76 -24.97 -9.68
N ALA A 471 -21.85 -24.05 -9.41
CA ALA A 471 -21.90 -23.21 -8.23
C ALA A 471 -21.52 -21.77 -8.60
N ASP A 472 -22.31 -20.82 -8.09
CA ASP A 472 -22.07 -19.38 -8.05
C ASP A 472 -21.26 -19.00 -6.78
N LEU A 473 -20.82 -17.74 -6.71
CA LEU A 473 -20.01 -17.24 -5.59
C LEU A 473 -20.79 -17.08 -4.28
N ASP A 474 -22.10 -16.84 -4.37
CA ASP A 474 -22.99 -16.67 -3.20
C ASP A 474 -23.34 -18.00 -2.52
N ASP A 475 -22.80 -19.09 -3.06
CA ASP A 475 -23.10 -20.43 -2.65
C ASP A 475 -22.35 -20.85 -1.39
N PRO A 476 -22.93 -21.71 -0.53
CA PRO A 476 -22.16 -22.34 0.54
C PRO A 476 -20.89 -23.00 -0.01
N LEU A 477 -19.76 -22.83 0.68
CA LEU A 477 -18.46 -23.34 0.23
C LEU A 477 -18.46 -24.84 -0.06
N GLU A 478 -19.23 -25.63 0.69
CA GLU A 478 -19.41 -27.06 0.43
C GLU A 478 -19.98 -27.34 -0.96
N ARG A 479 -20.89 -26.48 -1.46
CA ARG A 479 -21.47 -26.61 -2.80
C ARG A 479 -20.49 -26.18 -3.88
N GLN A 480 -19.73 -25.10 -3.65
CA GLN A 480 -18.64 -24.72 -4.55
C GLN A 480 -17.59 -25.84 -4.66
N TYR A 481 -17.27 -26.48 -3.53
CA TYR A 481 -16.36 -27.62 -3.49
C TYR A 481 -16.94 -28.84 -4.23
N LEU A 482 -18.21 -29.19 -3.98
CA LEU A 482 -18.89 -30.29 -4.65
C LEU A 482 -18.89 -30.11 -6.18
N ALA A 483 -19.24 -28.92 -6.67
CA ALA A 483 -19.24 -28.63 -8.10
C ALA A 483 -17.82 -28.80 -8.71
N ASN A 484 -16.80 -28.29 -8.03
CA ASN A 484 -15.40 -28.45 -8.42
C ASN A 484 -14.98 -29.93 -8.45
N LEU A 485 -15.38 -30.70 -7.44
CA LEU A 485 -15.08 -32.12 -7.33
C LEU A 485 -15.74 -32.94 -8.45
N LEU A 486 -17.00 -32.69 -8.74
CA LEU A 486 -17.74 -33.34 -9.83
C LEU A 486 -17.10 -33.04 -11.20
N SER A 487 -16.58 -31.83 -11.41
CA SER A 487 -15.88 -31.46 -12.64
C SER A 487 -14.54 -32.19 -12.83
N LYS A 488 -13.79 -32.44 -11.74
CA LYS A 488 -12.45 -33.06 -11.77
C LYS A 488 -12.48 -34.59 -11.79
N GLY A 489 -13.56 -35.18 -11.29
CA GLY A 489 -13.80 -36.62 -11.16
C GLY A 489 -13.31 -37.19 -9.82
N MET A 490 -14.19 -37.92 -9.13
CA MET A 490 -13.99 -38.44 -7.75
C MET A 490 -13.11 -39.69 -7.64
N GLU A 491 -12.66 -40.27 -8.76
CA GLU A 491 -11.81 -41.48 -8.73
C GLU A 491 -10.31 -41.18 -8.75
N LYS A 492 -9.94 -39.92 -8.93
CA LYS A 492 -8.55 -39.48 -8.94
C LYS A 492 -8.01 -39.38 -7.51
N PRO A 493 -6.76 -39.80 -7.26
CA PRO A 493 -6.06 -39.50 -6.02
C PRO A 493 -6.02 -38.00 -5.75
N VAL A 494 -6.30 -37.62 -4.51
CA VAL A 494 -6.09 -36.25 -4.02
C VAL A 494 -4.60 -36.03 -3.78
N GLY A 495 -3.95 -37.03 -3.16
CA GLY A 495 -2.54 -36.99 -2.85
C GLY A 495 -2.04 -38.28 -2.19
N TYR A 496 -0.85 -38.20 -1.60
CA TYR A 496 -0.14 -39.30 -0.98
C TYR A 496 0.21 -38.96 0.46
N VAL A 497 0.12 -39.96 1.33
CA VAL A 497 0.30 -39.81 2.78
C VAL A 497 1.36 -40.79 3.24
N LEU A 498 2.34 -40.29 3.99
CA LEU A 498 3.38 -41.08 4.64
C LEU A 498 3.20 -40.95 6.17
N PRO A 499 2.68 -42.00 6.84
CA PRO A 499 2.66 -42.06 8.30
C PRO A 499 4.08 -41.88 8.84
N LEU A 500 4.27 -40.92 9.72
CA LEU A 500 5.60 -40.52 10.16
C LEU A 500 5.55 -40.01 11.59
N LYS A 501 6.41 -40.58 12.44
CA LYS A 501 6.63 -40.15 13.83
C LYS A 501 8.12 -40.24 14.15
N TRP A 502 8.62 -39.33 14.98
CA TRP A 502 9.96 -39.44 15.53
C TRP A 502 10.02 -40.51 16.63
N ASN A 503 10.99 -41.42 16.55
CA ASN A 503 11.25 -42.42 17.57
C ASN A 503 12.43 -41.96 18.43
N TYR A 504 12.13 -41.54 19.65
CA TYR A 504 13.10 -41.02 20.61
C TYR A 504 14.04 -42.10 21.18
N ALA A 505 13.69 -43.38 21.07
CA ALA A 505 14.52 -44.47 21.59
C ALA A 505 15.77 -44.74 20.73
N ASN A 506 15.72 -44.40 19.43
CA ASN A 506 16.80 -44.65 18.48
C ASN A 506 17.18 -43.41 17.64
N ASP A 507 16.62 -42.24 17.97
CA ASP A 507 16.82 -40.96 17.28
C ASP A 507 16.60 -41.04 15.76
N ARG A 508 15.50 -41.69 15.35
CA ARG A 508 15.17 -41.91 13.93
C ARG A 508 13.69 -41.72 13.63
N TRP A 509 13.41 -41.45 12.37
CA TRP A 509 12.04 -41.50 11.84
C TRP A 509 11.53 -42.94 11.80
N THR A 510 10.26 -43.12 12.17
CA THR A 510 9.55 -44.40 12.11
C THR A 510 8.22 -44.21 11.37
N THR A 511 7.83 -45.24 10.63
CA THR A 511 6.57 -45.30 9.88
C THR A 511 5.77 -46.53 10.30
N VAL A 512 4.47 -46.52 10.03
CA VAL A 512 3.62 -47.70 10.09
C VAL A 512 2.72 -47.76 8.87
N ARG A 513 2.35 -48.97 8.46
CA ARG A 513 1.34 -49.16 7.43
C ARG A 513 -0.04 -48.97 8.04
N TRP A 514 -0.72 -47.87 7.70
CA TRP A 514 -2.11 -47.66 8.10
C TRP A 514 -3.07 -48.65 7.44
N GLU A 515 -3.95 -49.26 8.22
CA GLU A 515 -5.00 -50.15 7.76
C GLU A 515 -6.36 -49.59 8.13
N PHE A 516 -7.27 -49.53 7.16
CA PHE A 516 -8.62 -49.00 7.34
C PHE A 516 -9.65 -50.08 7.02
N ARG A 517 -10.83 -50.02 7.66
CA ARG A 517 -11.93 -50.96 7.39
C ARG A 517 -12.37 -50.98 5.92
N ARG A 518 -12.24 -49.85 5.23
CA ARG A 518 -12.60 -49.68 3.81
C ARG A 518 -11.42 -49.94 2.85
N ASP A 519 -10.31 -50.51 3.34
CA ASP A 519 -9.05 -50.82 2.65
C ASP A 519 -8.27 -49.60 2.10
N LYS A 520 -8.98 -48.60 1.57
CA LYS A 520 -8.42 -47.32 1.10
C LYS A 520 -8.53 -46.22 2.16
N LEU A 521 -7.64 -45.23 2.04
CA LEU A 521 -7.67 -43.99 2.81
C LEU A 521 -8.65 -43.01 2.14
N TYR A 522 -9.78 -42.76 2.80
CA TYR A 522 -10.76 -41.75 2.40
C TYR A 522 -10.65 -40.54 3.31
N LEU A 523 -10.59 -39.35 2.73
CA LEU A 523 -10.49 -38.10 3.48
C LEU A 523 -11.83 -37.72 4.10
N THR A 524 -11.77 -37.04 5.24
CA THR A 524 -12.90 -36.31 5.80
C THR A 524 -13.35 -35.26 4.77
N PRO A 525 -14.66 -35.15 4.47
CA PRO A 525 -15.17 -34.18 3.50
C PRO A 525 -14.82 -32.74 3.87
N GLY A 526 -14.43 -31.93 2.88
CA GLY A 526 -14.16 -30.50 3.08
C GLY A 526 -13.13 -29.92 2.11
N GLY A 527 -12.99 -28.59 2.10
CA GLY A 527 -12.07 -27.87 1.21
C GLY A 527 -10.66 -27.60 1.76
N SER A 528 -10.38 -27.93 3.03
CA SER A 528 -9.05 -27.73 3.65
C SER A 528 -7.97 -28.64 3.06
N ALA A 529 -6.71 -28.35 3.39
CA ALA A 529 -5.57 -29.18 2.99
C ALA A 529 -5.76 -30.65 3.42
N MET A 530 -5.28 -31.58 2.59
CA MET A 530 -5.47 -33.02 2.82
C MET A 530 -5.00 -33.49 4.20
N GLY A 531 -3.93 -32.92 4.74
CA GLY A 531 -3.39 -33.27 6.05
C GLY A 531 -4.33 -33.02 7.23
N LEU A 532 -5.21 -32.02 7.15
CA LEU A 532 -6.24 -31.73 8.16
C LEU A 532 -7.46 -32.63 8.03
N ARG A 533 -7.60 -33.31 6.89
CA ARG A 533 -8.75 -34.17 6.54
C ARG A 533 -8.43 -35.65 6.69
N LEU A 534 -7.33 -36.01 7.36
CA LEU A 534 -6.98 -37.40 7.61
C LEU A 534 -7.91 -38.02 8.66
N PRO A 535 -8.48 -39.22 8.42
CA PRO A 535 -9.41 -39.88 9.35
C PRO A 535 -8.66 -40.58 10.50
N LEU A 536 -7.84 -39.82 11.25
CA LEU A 536 -6.93 -40.34 12.28
C LEU A 536 -7.67 -41.08 13.41
N SER A 537 -8.90 -40.67 13.74
CA SER A 537 -9.75 -41.33 14.72
C SER A 537 -10.09 -42.77 14.35
N SER A 538 -10.08 -43.12 13.06
CA SER A 538 -10.36 -44.49 12.58
C SER A 538 -9.19 -45.45 12.78
N LEU A 539 -8.01 -44.94 13.17
CA LEU A 539 -6.80 -45.73 13.41
C LEU A 539 -6.62 -46.13 14.88
N ARG A 540 -7.29 -45.46 15.82
CA ARG A 540 -7.18 -45.70 17.26
C ARG A 540 -8.26 -46.66 17.76
N SER A 541 -7.91 -47.55 18.68
CA SER A 541 -8.83 -48.31 19.52
C SER A 541 -8.95 -47.67 20.92
N GLU A 542 -10.07 -47.89 21.63
CA GLU A 542 -10.27 -47.41 23.02
C GLU A 542 -9.18 -47.91 24.00
N CYS A 543 -8.47 -49.01 23.67
CA CYS A 543 -7.37 -49.53 24.47
C CYS A 543 -6.00 -48.91 24.16
N ASP A 544 -5.88 -48.11 23.09
CA ASP A 544 -4.59 -47.53 22.66
C ASP A 544 -4.25 -46.21 23.39
N GLU A 545 -5.23 -45.53 23.99
CA GLU A 545 -5.03 -44.24 24.68
C GLU A 545 -4.12 -44.33 25.92
N GLU A 546 -4.00 -45.52 26.53
CA GLU A 546 -3.16 -45.75 27.71
C GLU A 546 -1.67 -45.98 27.36
N GLN A 547 -1.30 -46.10 26.07
CA GLN A 547 0.05 -46.47 25.61
C GLN A 547 0.83 -45.35 24.91
N ASP A 548 0.24 -44.16 24.76
CA ASP A 548 0.95 -43.03 24.14
C ASP A 548 2.14 -42.63 25.03
N GLU A 549 3.35 -42.70 24.45
CA GLU A 549 4.57 -42.22 25.09
C GLU A 549 4.41 -40.71 25.37
N VAL A 550 4.37 -40.33 26.64
CA VAL A 550 4.22 -38.93 27.05
C VAL A 550 5.53 -38.21 26.79
N VAL A 551 5.65 -37.60 25.61
CA VAL A 551 6.74 -36.69 25.29
C VAL A 551 6.46 -35.37 25.97
N LEU A 552 7.26 -35.04 26.98
CA LEU A 552 7.16 -33.73 27.62
C LEU A 552 7.81 -32.69 26.71
N PRO A 553 7.10 -31.60 26.37
CA PRO A 553 7.71 -30.54 25.60
C PRO A 553 8.86 -29.94 26.40
N ARG A 554 9.89 -29.51 25.67
CA ARG A 554 11.05 -28.87 26.27
C ARG A 554 10.61 -27.67 27.13
N SER A 555 11.12 -27.60 28.36
CA SER A 555 10.82 -26.45 29.21
C SER A 555 11.42 -25.17 28.63
N PRO A 556 10.65 -24.07 28.52
CA PRO A 556 11.18 -22.76 28.11
C PRO A 556 12.24 -22.18 29.06
N LEU A 557 12.46 -22.81 30.22
CA LEU A 557 13.48 -22.45 31.21
C LEU A 557 14.80 -23.20 31.02
N GLU A 558 14.82 -24.24 30.18
CA GLU A 558 16.04 -25.03 29.95
C GLU A 558 17.05 -24.27 29.07
N PRO A 559 18.36 -24.36 29.38
CA PRO A 559 19.39 -23.75 28.56
C PRO A 559 19.40 -24.33 27.14
N ALA A 560 19.24 -23.50 26.12
CA ALA A 560 19.24 -23.96 24.73
C ALA A 560 20.66 -24.14 24.20
N GLU A 561 21.10 -25.39 24.01
CA GLU A 561 22.31 -25.69 23.24
C GLU A 561 22.17 -25.25 21.78
N ALA A 562 23.29 -25.09 21.06
CA ALA A 562 23.26 -24.73 19.65
C ALA A 562 22.48 -25.79 18.85
N LEU A 563 21.63 -25.33 17.93
CA LEU A 563 20.95 -26.25 17.00
C LEU A 563 21.97 -26.95 16.12
N PRO A 564 21.80 -28.25 15.83
CA PRO A 564 22.69 -28.96 14.93
C PRO A 564 22.71 -28.30 13.55
N GLU A 565 23.78 -28.57 12.82
CA GLU A 565 23.85 -28.23 11.41
C GLU A 565 23.11 -29.29 10.61
N PHE A 566 22.29 -28.82 9.67
CA PHE A 566 21.60 -29.66 8.71
C PHE A 566 22.28 -29.46 7.36
N PRO A 567 23.34 -30.21 7.05
CA PRO A 567 24.07 -30.03 5.80
C PRO A 567 23.14 -30.31 4.60
N PRO A 568 23.25 -29.48 3.55
CA PRO A 568 22.45 -29.63 2.35
C PRO A 568 22.77 -30.98 1.70
N HIS A 569 21.71 -31.70 1.29
CA HIS A 569 21.82 -32.96 0.54
C HIS A 569 22.58 -34.08 1.27
N ASP A 570 22.63 -34.08 2.61
CA ASP A 570 23.20 -35.21 3.35
C ASP A 570 22.27 -36.42 3.34
N LEU A 571 22.30 -37.14 2.21
CA LEU A 571 21.59 -38.39 1.97
C LEU A 571 22.24 -39.58 2.70
N LYS A 572 23.28 -39.39 3.53
CA LYS A 572 24.00 -40.48 4.22
C LYS A 572 23.13 -41.31 5.18
N ARG A 573 21.89 -40.90 5.44
CA ARG A 573 20.88 -41.74 6.12
C ARG A 573 20.51 -43.01 5.36
N LEU A 574 20.77 -43.06 4.05
CA LEU A 574 20.56 -44.23 3.19
C LEU A 574 21.41 -45.45 3.59
N ASP A 575 22.44 -45.29 4.43
CA ASP A 575 23.30 -46.40 4.88
C ASP A 575 22.66 -47.28 5.97
N PHE A 576 21.48 -46.90 6.49
CA PHE A 576 20.73 -47.72 7.43
C PHE A 576 19.57 -48.43 6.72
N PRO A 577 19.48 -49.77 6.80
CA PRO A 577 18.37 -50.50 6.19
C PRO A 577 17.04 -50.04 6.81
N ALA A 578 16.02 -49.82 5.98
CA ALA A 578 14.69 -49.46 6.44
C ALA A 578 14.21 -50.48 7.50
N GLU A 579 14.02 -50.01 8.72
CA GLU A 579 13.62 -50.88 9.81
C GLU A 579 12.14 -51.25 9.59
N ARG A 580 11.89 -52.51 9.23
CA ARG A 580 10.52 -53.07 9.17
C ARG A 580 10.03 -53.34 10.59
N LEU A 581 9.84 -52.28 11.36
CA LEU A 581 9.20 -52.36 12.66
C LEU A 581 7.73 -52.74 12.44
N ARG A 582 7.34 -53.92 12.92
CA ARG A 582 5.92 -54.32 12.99
C ARG A 582 5.28 -53.63 14.19
N LEU A 583 4.98 -52.35 14.03
CA LEU A 583 4.21 -51.58 15.00
C LEU A 583 2.70 -51.75 14.71
N PRO A 584 1.83 -51.68 15.73
CA PRO A 584 0.40 -51.63 15.50
C PRO A 584 0.04 -50.35 14.71
N PRO A 585 -0.99 -50.36 13.84
CA PRO A 585 -1.38 -49.19 13.05
C PRO A 585 -1.65 -47.92 13.88
N SER A 586 -2.03 -48.08 15.15
CA SER A 586 -2.25 -47.02 16.15
C SER A 586 -0.96 -46.37 16.68
N ALA A 587 0.23 -46.97 16.48
CA ALA A 587 1.49 -46.46 17.02
C ALA A 587 1.95 -45.13 16.39
N VAL A 588 1.51 -44.85 15.17
CA VAL A 588 1.83 -43.63 14.42
C VAL A 588 0.55 -43.02 13.88
N VAL A 589 0.09 -41.95 14.52
CA VAL A 589 -1.15 -41.22 14.21
C VAL A 589 -0.88 -39.82 13.65
N THR A 590 0.34 -39.61 13.16
CA THR A 590 0.80 -38.41 12.48
C THR A 590 1.32 -38.79 11.10
N ALA A 591 1.22 -37.88 10.13
CA ALA A 591 1.68 -38.15 8.78
C ALA A 591 2.09 -36.88 8.03
N VAL A 592 3.07 -37.03 7.14
CA VAL A 592 3.34 -36.05 6.09
C VAL A 592 2.40 -36.32 4.93
N SER A 593 1.74 -35.27 4.45
CA SER A 593 0.83 -35.37 3.31
C SER A 593 1.35 -34.57 2.13
N VAL A 594 1.28 -35.14 0.93
CA VAL A 594 1.79 -34.53 -0.30
C VAL A 594 0.65 -34.42 -1.30
N GLU A 595 0.28 -33.19 -1.63
CA GLU A 595 -0.90 -32.85 -2.44
C GLU A 595 -0.52 -31.92 -3.59
N VAL A 596 -1.18 -32.08 -4.75
CA VAL A 596 -1.03 -31.13 -5.86
C VAL A 596 -2.25 -30.24 -5.94
N ARG A 597 -2.10 -28.94 -5.69
CA ARG A 597 -3.18 -27.95 -5.84
C ARG A 597 -2.76 -26.87 -6.82
N GLU A 598 -3.58 -26.64 -7.84
CA GLU A 598 -3.33 -25.66 -8.91
C GLU A 598 -1.97 -25.83 -9.63
N GLY A 599 -1.48 -27.07 -9.68
CA GLY A 599 -0.18 -27.40 -10.25
C GLY A 599 1.01 -27.10 -9.33
N HIS A 600 0.79 -26.75 -8.06
CA HIS A 600 1.87 -26.63 -7.08
C HIS A 600 1.90 -27.85 -6.17
N LEU A 601 3.09 -28.26 -5.72
CA LEU A 601 3.27 -29.40 -4.83
C LEU A 601 3.32 -28.91 -3.38
N TYR A 602 2.29 -29.22 -2.60
CA TYR A 602 2.19 -28.88 -1.18
C TYR A 602 2.67 -30.05 -0.33
N ILE A 603 3.50 -29.75 0.66
CA ILE A 603 3.99 -30.70 1.66
C ILE A 603 3.44 -30.26 3.01
N PHE A 604 2.46 -31.00 3.49
CA PHE A 604 1.82 -30.78 4.77
C PHE A 604 2.61 -31.48 5.87
N PHE A 605 3.12 -30.71 6.81
CA PHE A 605 3.90 -31.19 7.95
C PHE A 605 2.98 -31.61 9.09
N PRO A 606 3.22 -32.77 9.73
CA PRO A 606 2.51 -33.17 10.94
C PRO A 606 2.91 -32.30 12.14
N PRO A 607 2.15 -32.36 13.25
CA PRO A 607 2.59 -31.73 14.50
C PRO A 607 3.90 -32.39 14.97
N LEU A 608 4.88 -31.56 15.33
CA LEU A 608 6.17 -31.98 15.87
C LEU A 608 6.49 -31.15 17.12
N ASP A 609 6.94 -31.81 18.18
CA ASP A 609 7.20 -31.17 19.47
C ASP A 609 8.59 -30.52 19.58
N ASP A 610 9.54 -30.96 18.76
CA ASP A 610 10.94 -30.47 18.76
C ASP A 610 11.31 -29.80 17.44
N ILE A 611 11.90 -28.60 17.53
CA ILE A 611 12.33 -27.81 16.38
C ILE A 611 13.42 -28.50 15.55
N THR A 612 14.23 -29.34 16.19
CA THR A 612 15.31 -30.10 15.57
C THR A 612 14.74 -31.14 14.62
N HIS A 613 13.66 -31.83 15.01
CA HIS A 613 12.96 -32.78 14.14
C HIS A 613 12.22 -32.04 13.01
N TYR A 614 11.69 -30.84 13.30
CA TYR A 614 11.09 -30.00 12.27
C TYR A 614 12.12 -29.61 11.20
N PHE A 615 13.27 -29.06 11.59
CA PHE A 615 14.34 -28.69 10.66
C PHE A 615 14.97 -29.89 9.97
N ASP A 616 15.01 -31.04 10.63
CA ASP A 616 15.41 -32.28 10.00
C ASP A 616 14.48 -32.68 8.85
N LEU A 617 13.17 -32.61 9.06
CA LEU A 617 12.18 -32.87 8.02
C LEU A 617 12.27 -31.84 6.90
N VAL A 618 12.45 -30.55 7.22
CA VAL A 618 12.69 -29.49 6.22
C VAL A 618 13.90 -29.82 5.35
N ASN A 619 15.03 -30.19 5.96
CA ASN A 619 16.26 -30.52 5.24
C ASN A 619 16.07 -31.72 4.29
N VAL A 620 15.35 -32.75 4.74
CA VAL A 620 15.03 -33.91 3.88
C VAL A 620 14.10 -33.52 2.74
N VAL A 621 13.07 -32.71 3.00
CA VAL A 621 12.14 -32.21 1.98
C VAL A 621 12.87 -31.36 0.94
N GLU A 622 13.78 -30.49 1.38
CA GLU A 622 14.64 -29.70 0.49
C GLU A 622 15.52 -30.60 -0.39
N ALA A 623 16.16 -31.61 0.19
CA ALA A 623 17.01 -32.53 -0.56
C ALA A 623 16.23 -33.27 -1.66
N VAL A 624 15.03 -33.75 -1.35
CA VAL A 624 14.14 -34.43 -2.32
C VAL A 624 13.64 -33.45 -3.39
N ALA A 625 13.25 -32.24 -3.01
CA ALA A 625 12.82 -31.18 -3.93
C ALA A 625 13.92 -30.82 -4.93
N SER A 626 15.15 -30.70 -4.44
CA SER A 626 16.33 -30.43 -5.24
C SER A 626 16.69 -31.57 -6.20
N GLU A 627 16.67 -32.82 -5.71
CA GLU A 627 16.96 -34.01 -6.54
C GLU A 627 15.93 -34.19 -7.67
N LEU A 628 14.64 -34.04 -7.35
CA LEU A 628 13.56 -34.18 -8.32
C LEU A 628 13.33 -32.92 -9.15
N LYS A 629 13.97 -31.80 -8.80
CA LYS A 629 13.81 -30.48 -9.42
C LYS A 629 12.36 -30.00 -9.41
N ILE A 630 11.69 -30.16 -8.28
CA ILE A 630 10.29 -29.78 -8.09
C ILE A 630 10.23 -28.75 -6.95
N PRO A 631 9.81 -27.50 -7.21
CA PRO A 631 9.52 -26.55 -6.15
C PRO A 631 8.37 -27.03 -5.27
N VAL A 632 8.51 -26.87 -3.96
CA VAL A 632 7.54 -27.31 -2.96
C VAL A 632 7.07 -26.16 -2.07
N ILE A 633 5.81 -26.22 -1.67
CA ILE A 633 5.20 -25.29 -0.72
C ILE A 633 5.06 -26.01 0.61
N ILE A 634 5.62 -25.44 1.68
CA ILE A 634 5.53 -26.01 3.03
C ILE A 634 4.29 -25.45 3.72
N GLU A 635 3.46 -26.35 4.23
CA GLU A 635 2.23 -26.05 4.97
C GLU A 635 2.03 -27.03 6.13
N GLY A 636 0.95 -26.87 6.90
CA GLY A 636 0.46 -27.88 7.83
C GLY A 636 0.42 -27.44 9.27
N TYR A 637 1.21 -28.08 10.13
CA TYR A 637 1.44 -27.60 11.49
C TYR A 637 2.69 -26.72 11.52
N GLU A 638 2.61 -25.64 12.29
CA GLU A 638 3.70 -24.68 12.43
C GLU A 638 4.92 -25.30 13.13
N ALA A 639 6.08 -24.70 12.88
CA ALA A 639 7.28 -25.05 13.63
C ALA A 639 7.08 -24.76 15.13
N PRO A 640 7.43 -25.72 16.02
CA PRO A 640 7.29 -25.54 17.46
C PRO A 640 8.06 -24.30 17.93
N TYR A 641 7.62 -23.70 19.04
CA TYR A 641 8.30 -22.56 19.62
C TYR A 641 9.73 -22.95 20.05
N ASP A 642 10.71 -22.16 19.64
CA ASP A 642 12.11 -22.32 20.09
C ASP A 642 12.80 -20.95 20.19
N ILE A 643 13.54 -20.74 21.28
CA ILE A 643 14.23 -19.48 21.58
C ILE A 643 15.34 -19.13 20.57
N ARG A 644 15.89 -20.13 19.86
CA ARG A 644 17.02 -19.99 18.90
C ARG A 644 16.56 -19.52 17.52
N VAL A 645 15.25 -19.34 17.34
CA VAL A 645 14.60 -19.08 16.07
C VAL A 645 13.73 -17.84 16.21
N ASP A 646 13.75 -16.96 15.21
CA ASP A 646 12.82 -15.85 15.10
C ASP A 646 11.78 -16.12 14.02
N ARG A 647 10.64 -15.45 14.14
CA ARG A 647 9.54 -15.55 13.19
C ARG A 647 8.86 -14.22 12.96
N ILE A 648 8.41 -14.00 11.73
CA ILE A 648 7.44 -12.96 11.37
C ILE A 648 6.25 -13.64 10.74
N LYS A 649 5.03 -13.21 11.09
CA LYS A 649 3.80 -13.70 10.46
C LYS A 649 3.06 -12.56 9.78
N VAL A 650 2.59 -12.80 8.57
CA VAL A 650 1.68 -11.91 7.85
C VAL A 650 0.32 -12.59 7.82
N THR A 651 -0.68 -11.93 8.39
CA THR A 651 -2.01 -12.49 8.61
C THR A 651 -3.10 -11.51 8.17
N PRO A 652 -4.26 -12.00 7.72
CA PRO A 652 -5.40 -11.16 7.41
C PRO A 652 -6.22 -10.83 8.66
N ASP A 653 -6.68 -9.59 8.74
CA ASP A 653 -7.73 -9.15 9.66
C ASP A 653 -8.78 -8.32 8.90
N PRO A 654 -10.03 -8.17 9.39
CA PRO A 654 -11.02 -7.33 8.73
C PRO A 654 -10.47 -5.92 8.49
N GLY A 655 -10.47 -5.50 7.23
CA GLY A 655 -10.00 -4.18 6.84
C GLY A 655 -8.47 -3.99 6.76
N VAL A 656 -7.65 -4.93 7.24
CA VAL A 656 -6.18 -4.76 7.25
C VAL A 656 -5.40 -6.05 6.99
N ILE A 657 -4.13 -5.91 6.63
CA ILE A 657 -3.11 -6.96 6.78
C ILE A 657 -2.34 -6.66 8.06
N GLU A 658 -2.20 -7.65 8.93
CA GLU A 658 -1.44 -7.56 10.18
C GLU A 658 -0.09 -8.26 10.03
N VAL A 659 0.97 -7.64 10.54
CA VAL A 659 2.31 -8.24 10.58
C VAL A 659 2.75 -8.43 12.01
N ASN A 660 2.78 -9.67 12.47
CA ASN A 660 3.29 -10.03 13.78
C ASN A 660 4.83 -10.08 13.71
N VAL A 661 5.51 -9.12 14.34
CA VAL A 661 6.97 -9.04 14.32
C VAL A 661 7.63 -9.74 15.50
N HIS A 662 8.85 -10.25 15.27
CA HIS A 662 9.66 -10.84 16.32
C HIS A 662 10.04 -9.80 17.39
N PRO A 663 10.18 -10.22 18.67
CA PRO A 663 10.57 -9.32 19.74
C PRO A 663 12.03 -8.88 19.62
N THR A 664 12.28 -7.62 19.95
CA THR A 664 13.59 -6.95 19.98
C THR A 664 14.00 -6.65 21.41
N GLN A 665 15.30 -6.53 21.67
CA GLN A 665 15.85 -6.32 23.03
C GLN A 665 16.34 -4.88 23.27
N THR A 666 16.54 -4.11 22.20
CA THR A 666 17.07 -2.75 22.29
C THR A 666 16.26 -1.78 21.43
N TRP A 667 16.30 -0.51 21.79
CA TRP A 667 15.74 0.59 21.00
C TRP A 667 16.28 0.60 19.55
N ALA A 668 17.56 0.34 19.37
CA ALA A 668 18.20 0.32 18.05
C ALA A 668 17.63 -0.80 17.17
N GLU A 669 17.44 -2.00 17.73
CA GLU A 669 16.79 -3.12 17.03
C GLU A 669 15.32 -2.82 16.72
N LEU A 670 14.56 -2.31 17.69
CA LEU A 670 13.15 -1.94 17.50
C LEU A 670 12.98 -0.91 16.38
N LYS A 671 13.79 0.15 16.40
CA LYS A 671 13.79 1.19 15.37
C LYS A 671 14.12 0.60 14.00
N SER A 672 15.16 -0.24 13.90
CA SER A 672 15.54 -0.87 12.64
C SER A 672 14.43 -1.79 12.09
N LEU A 673 13.79 -2.57 12.97
CA LEU A 673 12.69 -3.46 12.61
C LEU A 673 11.47 -2.71 12.11
N ILE A 674 11.01 -1.69 12.83
CA ILE A 674 9.81 -0.94 12.46
C ILE A 674 10.06 -0.11 11.20
N THR A 675 11.17 0.62 11.11
CA THR A 675 11.48 1.42 9.91
C THR A 675 11.70 0.53 8.67
N GLY A 676 12.38 -0.61 8.83
CA GLY A 676 12.58 -1.58 7.77
C GLY A 676 11.27 -2.22 7.29
N LEU A 677 10.40 -2.63 8.22
CA LEU A 677 9.08 -3.18 7.89
C LEU A 677 8.21 -2.18 7.11
N TYR A 678 8.15 -0.93 7.55
CA TYR A 678 7.33 0.10 6.90
C TYR A 678 7.87 0.44 5.50
N ALA A 679 9.19 0.48 5.35
CA ALA A 679 9.82 0.65 4.04
C ALA A 679 9.53 -0.51 3.09
N ASP A 680 9.60 -1.76 3.58
CA ASP A 680 9.28 -2.94 2.78
C ASP A 680 7.79 -3.02 2.41
N ALA A 681 6.90 -2.72 3.35
CA ALA A 681 5.45 -2.63 3.11
C ALA A 681 5.13 -1.56 2.05
N ARG A 682 5.71 -0.37 2.18
CA ARG A 682 5.53 0.69 1.18
C ARG A 682 5.96 0.23 -0.21
N GLN A 683 7.11 -0.43 -0.34
CA GLN A 683 7.58 -0.96 -1.63
C GLN A 683 6.70 -2.11 -2.18
N THR A 684 5.81 -2.70 -1.38
CA THR A 684 4.77 -3.62 -1.84
C THR A 684 3.40 -2.97 -2.00
N ARG A 685 3.34 -1.64 -2.10
CA ARG A 685 2.08 -0.88 -2.23
C ARG A 685 1.17 -0.98 -1.00
N LEU A 686 1.76 -1.19 0.19
CA LEU A 686 1.04 -1.22 1.45
C LEU A 686 1.37 0.04 2.28
N GLY A 687 0.34 0.67 2.84
CA GLY A 687 0.43 1.89 3.64
C GLY A 687 -0.21 1.74 5.01
N THR A 688 0.03 2.71 5.89
CA THR A 688 -0.52 2.72 7.26
C THR A 688 -1.60 3.76 7.47
N GLU A 689 -2.13 4.30 6.38
CA GLU A 689 -3.01 5.46 6.38
C GLU A 689 -4.13 5.29 5.37
N LYS A 690 -5.27 5.92 5.65
CA LYS A 690 -6.50 5.86 4.85
C LYS A 690 -7.19 7.21 4.82
N PHE A 691 -7.82 7.52 3.70
CA PHE A 691 -8.78 8.61 3.61
C PHE A 691 -10.21 8.09 3.87
N MET A 692 -10.91 8.79 4.75
CA MET A 692 -12.34 8.59 4.95
C MET A 692 -13.11 9.27 3.80
N VAL A 693 -14.37 8.89 3.60
CA VAL A 693 -15.24 9.43 2.54
C VAL A 693 -15.38 10.97 2.62
N ASP A 694 -15.26 11.55 3.81
CA ASP A 694 -15.27 13.00 4.02
C ASP A 694 -13.90 13.68 3.82
N GLY A 695 -12.93 12.96 3.25
CA GLY A 695 -11.57 13.43 3.01
C GLY A 695 -10.67 13.45 4.26
N ARG A 696 -11.16 13.05 5.44
CA ARG A 696 -10.32 13.01 6.64
C ARG A 696 -9.27 11.91 6.54
N HIS A 697 -8.04 12.28 6.87
CA HIS A 697 -6.93 11.36 6.95
C HIS A 697 -6.88 10.65 8.31
N THR A 698 -6.81 9.32 8.31
CA THR A 698 -6.75 8.48 9.52
C THR A 698 -5.71 7.37 9.36
N GLY A 699 -5.31 6.74 10.47
CA GLY A 699 -4.59 5.46 10.40
C GLY A 699 -5.50 4.35 9.83
N THR A 700 -4.93 3.19 9.55
CA THR A 700 -5.63 2.01 8.99
C THR A 700 -6.92 1.61 9.72
N GLY A 701 -7.07 1.97 10.99
CA GLY A 701 -8.17 1.53 11.86
C GLY A 701 -7.91 0.17 12.51
N GLY A 702 -6.83 -0.52 12.14
CA GLY A 702 -6.35 -1.73 12.80
C GLY A 702 -5.69 -1.42 14.14
N GLY A 703 -5.82 -2.34 15.11
CA GLY A 703 -5.16 -2.22 16.40
C GLY A 703 -3.64 -2.39 16.25
N ASN A 704 -2.86 -1.32 16.38
CA ASN A 704 -1.39 -1.42 16.38
C ASN A 704 -0.93 -1.85 17.78
N HIS A 705 -0.97 -3.15 18.04
CA HIS A 705 -0.64 -3.70 19.36
C HIS A 705 0.87 -3.64 19.64
N VAL A 706 1.21 -3.38 20.90
CA VAL A 706 2.59 -3.44 21.41
C VAL A 706 2.72 -4.66 22.32
N THR A 707 3.68 -5.52 22.01
CA THR A 707 3.95 -6.73 22.80
C THR A 707 5.18 -6.51 23.66
N MET A 708 5.04 -6.66 24.98
CA MET A 708 6.13 -6.48 25.94
C MET A 708 6.34 -7.74 26.79
N GLY A 709 7.60 -8.11 27.02
CA GLY A 709 7.93 -9.33 27.76
C GLY A 709 9.40 -9.46 28.09
N GLY A 710 9.90 -10.69 28.13
CA GLY A 710 11.33 -10.99 28.14
C GLY A 710 11.64 -12.11 27.15
N VAL A 711 12.93 -12.30 26.84
CA VAL A 711 13.39 -13.33 25.90
C VAL A 711 12.97 -14.73 26.34
N THR A 712 13.03 -14.98 27.65
CA THR A 712 12.52 -16.19 28.30
C THR A 712 11.49 -15.83 29.36
N PRO A 713 10.66 -16.79 29.82
CA PRO A 713 9.83 -16.59 31.01
C PRO A 713 10.65 -16.20 32.25
N ALA A 714 11.87 -16.71 32.40
CA ALA A 714 12.78 -16.34 33.50
C ALA A 714 13.27 -14.90 33.42
N ASP A 715 13.41 -14.36 32.20
CA ASP A 715 13.87 -12.98 31.96
C ASP A 715 12.74 -11.96 32.00
N SER A 716 11.49 -12.39 31.80
CA SER A 716 10.33 -11.50 31.75
C SER A 716 10.23 -10.63 33.02
N PRO A 717 10.32 -9.29 32.90
CA PRO A 717 10.24 -8.40 34.05
C PRO A 717 8.88 -8.50 34.75
N PHE A 718 7.82 -8.81 33.99
CA PHE A 718 6.46 -8.97 34.50
C PHE A 718 6.28 -10.29 35.26
N LEU A 719 6.97 -11.38 34.86
CA LEU A 719 6.91 -12.64 35.61
C LEU A 719 7.81 -12.60 36.84
N ARG A 720 9.01 -11.99 36.73
CA ARG A 720 9.92 -11.78 37.87
C ARG A 720 9.31 -10.85 38.92
N ARG A 721 8.53 -9.84 38.50
CA ARG A 721 7.87 -8.88 39.39
C ARG A 721 6.48 -8.48 38.86
N PRO A 722 5.43 -9.29 39.14
CA PRO A 722 4.06 -9.06 38.64
C PRO A 722 3.46 -7.69 39.00
N GLY A 723 3.90 -7.08 40.11
CA GLY A 723 3.49 -5.72 40.49
C GLY A 723 3.87 -4.62 39.48
N LEU A 724 4.87 -4.87 38.61
CA LEU A 724 5.24 -3.94 37.54
C LEU A 724 4.13 -3.81 36.50
N LEU A 725 3.49 -4.91 36.10
CA LEU A 725 2.42 -4.89 35.10
C LEU A 725 1.24 -4.03 35.58
N ARG A 726 0.82 -4.21 36.84
CA ARG A 726 -0.21 -3.36 37.45
C ARG A 726 0.21 -1.89 37.45
N SER A 727 1.44 -1.60 37.88
CA SER A 727 1.94 -0.22 37.96
C SER A 727 1.98 0.45 36.59
N PHE A 728 2.39 -0.31 35.57
CA PHE A 728 2.46 0.13 34.18
C PHE A 728 1.07 0.42 33.60
N ILE A 729 0.11 -0.50 33.77
CA ILE A 729 -1.28 -0.30 33.34
C ILE A 729 -1.91 0.90 34.06
N THR A 730 -1.71 1.03 35.38
CA THR A 730 -2.22 2.19 36.15
C THR A 730 -1.58 3.49 35.68
N PHE A 731 -0.30 3.48 35.32
CA PHE A 731 0.37 4.65 34.76
C PHE A 731 -0.32 5.10 33.45
N TRP A 732 -0.56 4.20 32.50
CA TRP A 732 -1.26 4.54 31.25
C TRP A 732 -2.71 4.97 31.48
N GLN A 733 -3.44 4.32 32.39
CA GLN A 733 -4.81 4.73 32.73
C GLN A 733 -4.87 6.15 33.30
N HIS A 734 -3.84 6.59 34.03
CA HIS A 734 -3.75 7.96 34.55
C HIS A 734 -3.15 8.95 33.55
N HIS A 735 -2.57 8.48 32.44
CA HIS A 735 -1.94 9.30 31.41
C HIS A 735 -2.42 8.86 30.01
N PRO A 736 -3.73 8.96 29.69
CA PRO A 736 -4.31 8.45 28.45
C PRO A 736 -3.89 9.23 27.18
N GLY A 737 -3.16 10.34 27.34
CA GLY A 737 -2.62 11.13 26.23
C GLY A 737 -1.18 10.76 25.84
N LEU A 738 -0.63 9.68 26.40
CA LEU A 738 0.63 9.05 25.97
C LEU A 738 0.35 7.89 25.01
#